data_AF-A0A3A8YA76-F1
#
_entry.id   AF-A0A3A8YA76-F1
#
_cell.length_a   1.000
_cell.length_b   1.000
_cell.length_c   1.000
_cell.angle_alpha   90.00
_cell.angle_beta   90.00
_cell.angle_gamma   90.00
#
_symmetry.space_group_name_H-M   'P 1'
#
loop_
_entity.id
_entity.type
_entity.pdbx_description
1 polymer ?
#
loop_
_entity_poly.entity_id
_entity_poly.type
_entity_poly.pdbx_seq_one_letter_code
_entity_poly.pdbx_strand_id
1 'polypeptide(L)'
;MKNLSTDTPFSNNQNSAECDYLTGLANRRGLYDYYLTLPRESILHAMFIDIDNFKRVNDIYGHSMGDRLLVNISRLIATYTNGFSSRIGGDEYVVLLDGSLPQEKIEEIAQTLLKNLENINFRKDILSLISLSIGIVLNQNASQSLDDILAKCDSAMYQAKYNGKNRYTVYKAYDKTLEINRNIELEMEDALINGEFQIFLQPKVNMVSSKLEGAEALSRWQHPIDGLRLPAAYIPLFEKNGFISKLDMFVFEEVCRIKSSWTGKKYEHIPISVNMSRLHLYNKHFPDTLKEITDKYGISTSELEIEITESTFTIDSAELVKMVDLLHEKGFLVSIDDFGSGFSALNLLKDLSVDTIKIDRNFLQLSSNNFRGKKVIRNVIAMCRDLKINVVTEGIENKEQIDFITRCGCQIAQGFYYAKPLPLEKFVVFADQYLQNILSNYTFRLNGHLKSEDGSLEGILSGDGFKYEQGIFSDSKSLYFPGGPAEKNTVHIPPNAIVNDSFTISLWIKPEKVHFWTAALYIKFESGFCGIIPLAWEGHSDFRIRDSKEINGWYDISGRQLLQDTWYHYVITYNAQTETAIVFINGEVVNIMENVPTNRYVKWIILGGDVFQPSFVGHLCELVIYNEPKDYNSVKELYDSYVQNDKFIGFEDPKNS
;
A
#
# COMPACT_ATOMS: atom_id res chain seq x y z
N MET A 1 -4.09 -34.80 -68.02
CA MET A 1 -5.36 -35.45 -68.41
C MET A 1 -5.63 -36.65 -67.51
N LYS A 2 -6.44 -36.44 -66.48
CA LYS A 2 -7.44 -37.36 -65.92
C LYS A 2 -8.28 -36.50 -64.99
N ASN A 3 -9.49 -36.15 -65.45
CA ASN A 3 -10.48 -35.40 -64.71
C ASN A 3 -10.87 -36.19 -63.46
N LEU A 4 -10.80 -35.57 -62.29
CA LEU A 4 -11.51 -36.03 -61.11
C LEU A 4 -12.67 -35.06 -60.87
N SER A 5 -13.84 -35.67 -60.89
CA SER A 5 -15.20 -35.18 -60.92
C SER A 5 -15.58 -34.27 -59.76
N THR A 6 -16.29 -33.21 -60.11
CA THR A 6 -17.27 -32.52 -59.26
C THR A 6 -18.45 -33.46 -59.04
N ASP A 7 -18.46 -34.22 -57.95
CA ASP A 7 -19.64 -34.90 -57.43
C ASP A 7 -19.62 -34.83 -55.90
N THR A 8 -20.63 -34.17 -55.34
CA THR A 8 -20.99 -34.19 -53.92
C THR A 8 -21.14 -35.61 -53.38
N PRO A 9 -20.52 -35.99 -52.24
CA PRO A 9 -20.87 -37.20 -51.54
C PRO A 9 -21.81 -36.88 -50.37
N PHE A 10 -23.09 -36.68 -50.64
CA PHE A 10 -24.11 -37.19 -49.71
C PHE A 10 -24.47 -38.58 -50.21
N SER A 11 -23.59 -39.55 -49.93
CA SER A 11 -23.80 -40.95 -50.28
C SER A 11 -24.02 -41.77 -49.02
N ASN A 12 -25.18 -42.44 -49.02
CA ASN A 12 -25.73 -43.34 -48.02
C ASN A 12 -24.74 -44.44 -47.59
N ASN A 13 -24.26 -44.36 -46.34
CA ASN A 13 -23.98 -45.45 -45.38
C ASN A 13 -23.10 -44.89 -44.25
N GLN A 14 -23.59 -43.92 -43.48
CA GLN A 14 -22.91 -43.51 -42.24
C GLN A 14 -23.53 -44.25 -41.07
N ASN A 15 -22.70 -44.98 -40.34
CA ASN A 15 -23.05 -45.72 -39.14
C ASN A 15 -23.58 -44.71 -38.11
N SER A 16 -24.78 -44.91 -37.55
CA SER A 16 -25.38 -43.96 -36.59
C SER A 16 -24.54 -43.74 -35.32
N ALA A 17 -23.53 -44.59 -35.09
CA ALA A 17 -22.59 -44.51 -33.98
C ALA A 17 -21.49 -43.43 -34.17
N GLU A 18 -21.29 -42.91 -35.37
CA GLU A 18 -20.18 -41.99 -35.71
C GLU A 18 -20.63 -40.53 -35.89
N CYS A 19 -21.94 -40.26 -35.85
CA CYS A 19 -22.51 -38.92 -36.01
C CYS A 19 -23.13 -38.40 -34.69
N ASP A 20 -23.13 -37.09 -34.52
CA ASP A 20 -23.88 -36.39 -33.48
C ASP A 20 -25.36 -36.32 -33.89
N TYR A 21 -26.23 -36.87 -33.04
CA TYR A 21 -27.65 -37.04 -33.37
C TYR A 21 -28.39 -35.71 -33.59
N LEU A 22 -27.92 -34.62 -32.97
CA LEU A 22 -28.55 -33.31 -33.05
C LEU A 22 -28.14 -32.56 -34.31
N THR A 23 -26.83 -32.49 -34.57
CA THR A 23 -26.27 -31.60 -35.60
C THR A 23 -26.00 -32.30 -36.93
N GLY A 24 -25.90 -33.63 -36.94
CA GLY A 24 -25.54 -34.43 -38.11
C GLY A 24 -24.05 -34.38 -38.49
N LEU A 25 -23.22 -33.64 -37.74
CA LEU A 25 -21.76 -33.69 -37.89
C LEU A 25 -21.20 -35.01 -37.32
N ALA A 26 -19.94 -35.32 -37.61
CA ALA A 26 -19.26 -36.41 -36.92
C ALA A 26 -19.22 -36.14 -35.41
N ASN A 27 -19.45 -37.16 -34.59
CA ASN A 27 -19.25 -37.06 -33.14
C ASN A 27 -17.77 -37.29 -32.78
N ARG A 28 -17.43 -37.25 -31.49
CA ARG A 28 -16.06 -37.52 -31.03
C ARG A 28 -15.52 -38.85 -31.57
N ARG A 29 -16.32 -39.93 -31.59
CA ARG A 29 -15.87 -41.21 -32.14
C ARG A 29 -15.60 -41.12 -33.64
N GLY A 30 -16.51 -40.53 -34.41
CA GLY A 30 -16.34 -40.35 -35.86
C GLY A 30 -15.10 -39.52 -36.23
N LEU A 31 -14.73 -38.54 -35.39
CA LEU A 31 -13.48 -37.79 -35.55
C LEU A 31 -12.23 -38.69 -35.42
N TYR A 32 -12.17 -39.54 -34.39
CA TYR A 32 -11.03 -40.44 -34.18
C TYR A 32 -10.97 -41.50 -35.28
N ASP A 33 -12.12 -42.10 -35.62
CA ASP A 33 -12.18 -43.12 -36.67
C ASP A 33 -11.73 -42.55 -38.03
N TYR A 34 -12.15 -41.32 -38.38
CA TYR A 34 -11.66 -40.62 -39.57
C TYR A 34 -10.16 -40.34 -39.50
N TYR A 35 -9.65 -39.79 -38.40
CA TYR A 35 -8.23 -39.48 -38.25
C TYR A 35 -7.34 -40.72 -38.42
N LEU A 36 -7.77 -41.86 -37.88
CA LEU A 36 -7.07 -43.15 -38.02
C LEU A 36 -7.03 -43.68 -39.47
N THR A 37 -7.93 -43.20 -40.35
CA THR A 37 -7.93 -43.58 -41.77
C THR A 37 -6.94 -42.77 -42.61
N LEU A 38 -6.39 -41.67 -42.08
CA LEU A 38 -5.45 -40.83 -42.80
C LEU A 38 -4.09 -41.53 -42.96
N PRO A 39 -3.44 -41.41 -44.13
CA PRO A 39 -2.05 -41.83 -44.28
C PRO A 39 -1.17 -41.12 -43.24
N ARG A 40 -0.26 -41.86 -42.58
CA ARG A 40 0.60 -41.28 -41.52
C ARG A 40 1.44 -40.09 -42.00
N GLU A 41 1.78 -40.03 -43.28
CA GLU A 41 2.56 -38.93 -43.88
C GLU A 41 1.71 -37.69 -44.20
N SER A 42 0.38 -37.76 -44.05
CA SER A 42 -0.51 -36.64 -44.33
C SER A 42 -0.25 -35.49 -43.36
N ILE A 43 -0.18 -34.28 -43.91
CA ILE A 43 -0.14 -33.05 -43.15
C ILE A 43 -1.55 -32.47 -43.10
N LEU A 44 -1.96 -31.99 -41.93
CA LEU A 44 -3.25 -31.35 -41.70
C LEU A 44 -3.11 -30.09 -40.84
N HIS A 45 -4.11 -29.23 -40.91
CA HIS A 45 -4.35 -28.18 -39.92
C HIS A 45 -5.57 -28.59 -39.08
N ALA A 46 -5.65 -28.14 -37.83
CA ALA A 46 -6.81 -28.38 -36.99
C ALA A 46 -7.31 -27.10 -36.34
N MET A 47 -8.64 -26.94 -36.29
CA MET A 47 -9.33 -25.90 -35.54
C MET A 47 -10.15 -26.53 -34.41
N PHE A 48 -10.11 -25.92 -33.24
CA PHE A 48 -11.01 -26.19 -32.12
C PHE A 48 -11.83 -24.93 -31.88
N ILE A 49 -13.15 -25.06 -31.88
CA ILE A 49 -14.10 -23.95 -31.90
C ILE A 49 -15.07 -24.12 -30.74
N ASP A 50 -15.27 -23.05 -29.97
CA ASP A 50 -16.22 -23.01 -28.86
C ASP A 50 -17.16 -21.81 -29.01
N ILE A 51 -18.42 -22.00 -28.63
CA ILE A 51 -19.45 -20.96 -28.65
C ILE A 51 -19.42 -20.19 -27.32
N ASP A 52 -18.89 -18.98 -27.37
CA ASP A 52 -18.80 -18.13 -26.19
C ASP A 52 -20.19 -17.84 -25.61
N ASN A 53 -20.32 -17.97 -24.29
CA ASN A 53 -21.54 -17.70 -23.51
C ASN A 53 -22.75 -18.59 -23.88
N PHE A 54 -22.55 -19.77 -24.49
CA PHE A 54 -23.66 -20.67 -24.84
C PHE A 54 -24.55 -21.05 -23.65
N LYS A 55 -23.95 -21.28 -22.47
CA LYS A 55 -24.71 -21.54 -21.23
C LYS A 55 -25.73 -20.45 -20.92
N ARG A 56 -25.39 -19.17 -21.14
CA ARG A 56 -26.29 -18.04 -20.93
C ARG A 56 -27.51 -18.10 -21.85
N VAL A 57 -27.36 -18.61 -23.07
CA VAL A 57 -28.49 -18.84 -23.98
C VAL A 57 -29.41 -19.93 -23.44
N ASN A 58 -28.86 -21.03 -22.92
CA ASN A 58 -29.64 -22.10 -22.31
C ASN A 58 -30.40 -21.61 -21.08
N ASP A 59 -29.74 -20.83 -20.22
CA ASP A 59 -30.33 -20.32 -18.98
C ASP A 59 -31.49 -19.35 -19.25
N ILE A 60 -31.39 -18.52 -20.30
CA ILE A 60 -32.39 -17.49 -20.62
C ILE A 60 -33.52 -18.05 -21.51
N TYR A 61 -33.20 -18.87 -22.51
CA TYR A 61 -34.15 -19.27 -23.57
C TYR A 61 -34.48 -20.76 -23.58
N GLY A 62 -33.89 -21.54 -22.67
CA GLY A 62 -34.10 -22.98 -22.53
C GLY A 62 -33.32 -23.83 -23.54
N HIS A 63 -33.07 -25.09 -23.17
CA HIS A 63 -32.27 -26.05 -23.95
C HIS A 63 -32.77 -26.25 -25.39
N SER A 64 -34.09 -26.27 -25.62
CA SER A 64 -34.63 -26.40 -26.98
C SER A 64 -34.22 -25.25 -27.92
N MET A 65 -33.99 -24.04 -27.38
CA MET A 65 -33.44 -22.94 -28.17
C MET A 65 -31.95 -23.12 -28.42
N GLY A 66 -31.19 -23.54 -27.40
CA GLY A 66 -29.78 -23.89 -27.53
C GLY A 66 -29.54 -24.97 -28.59
N ASP A 67 -30.36 -26.01 -28.62
CA ASP A 67 -30.28 -27.09 -29.61
C ASP A 67 -30.46 -26.58 -31.04
N ARG A 68 -31.44 -25.70 -31.27
CA ARG A 68 -31.64 -25.08 -32.60
C ARG A 68 -30.47 -24.18 -32.99
N LEU A 69 -29.86 -23.50 -32.03
CA LEU A 69 -28.68 -22.68 -32.26
C LEU A 69 -27.48 -23.54 -32.68
N LEU A 70 -27.23 -24.65 -31.97
CA LEU A 70 -26.19 -25.63 -32.30
C LEU A 70 -26.35 -26.15 -33.73
N VAL A 71 -27.57 -26.53 -34.15
CA VAL A 71 -27.84 -26.99 -35.53
C VAL A 71 -27.45 -25.94 -36.58
N ASN A 72 -27.74 -24.65 -36.33
CA ASN A 72 -27.41 -23.59 -37.28
C ASN A 72 -25.91 -23.29 -37.31
N ILE A 73 -25.23 -23.30 -36.17
CA ILE A 73 -23.78 -23.12 -36.08
C ILE A 73 -23.05 -24.30 -36.75
N SER A 74 -23.55 -25.53 -36.58
CA SER A 74 -22.98 -26.69 -37.29
C SER A 74 -23.09 -26.58 -38.80
N ARG A 75 -24.21 -26.06 -39.33
CA ARG A 75 -24.34 -25.78 -40.77
C ARG A 75 -23.37 -24.70 -41.24
N LEU A 76 -23.18 -23.64 -40.45
CA LEU A 76 -22.20 -22.59 -40.72
C LEU A 76 -20.78 -23.20 -40.81
N ILE A 77 -20.37 -23.98 -39.80
CA ILE A 77 -19.05 -24.62 -39.76
C ILE A 77 -18.87 -25.55 -40.97
N ALA A 78 -19.83 -26.42 -41.26
CA ALA A 78 -19.74 -27.33 -42.40
C ALA A 78 -19.67 -26.60 -43.76
N THR A 79 -20.38 -25.48 -43.90
CA THR A 79 -20.45 -24.72 -45.16
C THR A 79 -19.13 -24.01 -45.47
N TYR A 80 -18.47 -23.42 -44.47
CA TYR A 80 -17.36 -22.49 -44.71
C TYR A 80 -15.98 -23.10 -44.52
N THR A 81 -15.86 -24.28 -43.90
CA THR A 81 -14.57 -24.91 -43.63
C THR A 81 -14.09 -25.82 -44.76
N ASN A 82 -15.02 -26.47 -45.47
CA ASN A 82 -14.71 -27.47 -46.51
C ASN A 82 -13.72 -28.57 -46.05
N GLY A 83 -13.71 -28.87 -44.75
CA GLY A 83 -12.89 -29.89 -44.09
C GLY A 83 -13.73 -30.89 -43.30
N PHE A 84 -13.06 -31.83 -42.63
CA PHE A 84 -13.76 -32.80 -41.78
C PHE A 84 -14.21 -32.13 -40.49
N SER A 85 -15.51 -31.86 -40.37
CA SER A 85 -16.11 -31.15 -39.24
C SER A 85 -16.80 -32.10 -38.27
N SER A 86 -16.57 -31.90 -36.99
CA SER A 86 -17.12 -32.72 -35.91
C SER A 86 -17.59 -31.87 -34.74
N ARG A 87 -18.59 -32.37 -34.01
CA ARG A 87 -19.01 -31.85 -32.71
C ARG A 87 -18.62 -32.86 -31.64
N ILE A 88 -17.70 -32.48 -30.77
CA ILE A 88 -17.08 -33.41 -29.81
C ILE A 88 -17.80 -33.47 -28.46
N GLY A 89 -18.69 -32.50 -28.19
CA GLY A 89 -19.54 -32.43 -27.00
C GLY A 89 -19.99 -30.98 -26.73
N GLY A 90 -21.14 -30.79 -26.06
CA GLY A 90 -21.60 -29.46 -25.65
C GLY A 90 -21.65 -28.45 -26.81
N ASP A 91 -20.93 -27.35 -26.64
CA ASP A 91 -20.72 -26.22 -27.55
C ASP A 91 -19.37 -26.27 -28.29
N GLU A 92 -18.67 -27.41 -28.25
CA GLU A 92 -17.33 -27.60 -28.80
C GLU A 92 -17.33 -28.34 -30.15
N TYR A 93 -16.56 -27.81 -31.09
CA TYR A 93 -16.39 -28.35 -32.43
C TYR A 93 -14.91 -28.50 -32.79
N VAL A 94 -14.61 -29.52 -33.60
CA VAL A 94 -13.28 -29.73 -34.17
C VAL A 94 -13.38 -29.85 -35.68
N VAL A 95 -12.47 -29.17 -36.38
CA VAL A 95 -12.37 -29.19 -37.84
C VAL A 95 -10.96 -29.58 -38.25
N LEU A 96 -10.81 -30.61 -39.07
CA LEU A 96 -9.55 -30.99 -39.70
C LEU A 96 -9.53 -30.51 -41.15
N LEU A 97 -8.47 -29.80 -41.52
CA LEU A 97 -8.29 -29.15 -42.81
C LEU A 97 -7.05 -29.71 -43.52
N ASP A 98 -7.07 -29.70 -44.85
CA ASP A 98 -5.95 -30.16 -45.67
C ASP A 98 -4.69 -29.31 -45.41
N GLY A 99 -3.57 -29.97 -45.06
CA GLY A 99 -2.29 -29.34 -44.81
C GLY A 99 -1.64 -28.71 -46.05
N SER A 100 -2.14 -28.99 -47.25
CA SER A 100 -1.72 -28.32 -48.48
C SER A 100 -2.17 -26.85 -48.56
N LEU A 101 -3.20 -26.47 -47.77
CA LEU A 101 -3.70 -25.11 -47.73
C LEU A 101 -2.68 -24.18 -47.06
N PRO A 102 -2.42 -22.99 -47.64
CA PRO A 102 -1.55 -22.00 -47.02
C PRO A 102 -2.20 -21.44 -45.74
N GLN A 103 -1.37 -21.01 -44.79
CA GLN A 103 -1.83 -20.48 -43.50
C GLN A 103 -2.86 -19.37 -43.66
N GLU A 104 -2.66 -18.46 -44.62
CA GLU A 104 -3.58 -17.35 -44.90
C GLU A 104 -5.00 -17.85 -45.21
N LYS A 105 -5.12 -19.01 -45.86
CA LYS A 105 -6.43 -19.60 -46.18
C LYS A 105 -7.13 -20.15 -44.95
N ILE A 106 -6.37 -20.72 -44.01
CA ILE A 106 -6.89 -21.23 -42.73
C ILE A 106 -7.38 -20.07 -41.87
N GLU A 107 -6.61 -18.98 -41.82
CA GLU A 107 -7.01 -17.76 -41.12
C GLU A 107 -8.25 -17.10 -41.76
N GLU A 108 -8.34 -17.09 -43.10
CA GLU A 108 -9.51 -16.61 -43.83
C GLU A 108 -10.77 -17.42 -43.47
N ILE A 109 -10.67 -18.75 -43.35
CA ILE A 109 -11.78 -19.61 -42.91
C ILE A 109 -12.21 -19.23 -41.49
N ALA A 110 -11.29 -19.10 -40.55
CA ALA A 110 -11.61 -18.73 -39.17
C ALA A 110 -12.28 -17.34 -39.09
N GLN A 111 -11.75 -16.36 -39.83
CA GLN A 111 -12.33 -15.02 -39.91
C GLN A 111 -13.73 -15.04 -40.55
N THR A 112 -13.94 -15.91 -41.54
CA THR A 112 -15.23 -16.09 -42.21
C THR A 112 -16.26 -16.68 -41.26
N LEU A 113 -15.88 -17.65 -40.42
CA LEU A 113 -16.77 -18.21 -39.39
C LEU A 113 -17.18 -17.13 -38.38
N LEU A 114 -16.22 -16.35 -37.86
CA LEU A 114 -16.47 -15.26 -36.91
C LEU A 114 -17.45 -14.23 -37.48
N LYS A 115 -17.20 -13.75 -38.72
CA LYS A 115 -18.04 -12.74 -39.37
C LYS A 115 -19.43 -13.25 -39.74
N ASN A 116 -19.55 -14.52 -40.17
CA ASN A 116 -20.82 -15.06 -40.62
C ASN A 116 -21.69 -15.60 -39.49
N LEU A 117 -21.17 -15.75 -38.27
CA LEU A 117 -21.98 -16.09 -37.10
C LEU A 117 -23.14 -15.09 -36.92
N GLU A 118 -22.88 -13.80 -37.07
CA GLU A 118 -23.92 -12.76 -36.96
C GLU A 118 -24.95 -12.84 -38.09
N ASN A 119 -24.64 -13.50 -39.20
CA ASN A 119 -25.46 -13.57 -40.42
C ASN A 119 -26.21 -14.89 -40.59
N ILE A 120 -26.08 -15.83 -39.65
CA ILE A 120 -26.89 -17.06 -39.72
C ILE A 120 -28.39 -16.71 -39.59
N ASN A 121 -29.24 -17.48 -40.26
CA ASN A 121 -30.69 -17.29 -40.22
C ASN A 121 -31.26 -17.72 -38.85
N PHE A 122 -31.04 -16.89 -37.84
CA PHE A 122 -31.44 -17.10 -36.45
C PHE A 122 -31.83 -15.76 -35.79
N ARG A 123 -32.42 -15.84 -34.60
CA ARG A 123 -32.84 -14.67 -33.82
C ARG A 123 -31.66 -13.75 -33.49
N LYS A 124 -31.71 -12.51 -33.98
CA LYS A 124 -30.63 -11.50 -33.83
C LYS A 124 -30.31 -11.17 -32.38
N ASP A 125 -31.32 -11.14 -31.51
CA ASP A 125 -31.17 -10.91 -30.07
C ASP A 125 -30.45 -12.05 -29.33
N ILE A 126 -30.49 -13.27 -29.87
CA ILE A 126 -29.70 -14.40 -29.36
C ILE A 126 -28.28 -14.35 -29.92
N LEU A 127 -28.13 -14.06 -31.22
CA LEU A 127 -26.81 -13.95 -31.86
C LEU A 127 -25.95 -12.85 -31.24
N SER A 128 -26.54 -11.75 -30.75
CA SER A 128 -25.82 -10.70 -30.04
C SER A 128 -25.24 -11.12 -28.68
N LEU A 129 -25.63 -12.27 -28.14
CA LEU A 129 -25.16 -12.75 -26.83
C LEU A 129 -23.98 -13.72 -26.93
N ILE A 130 -23.69 -14.23 -28.13
CA ILE A 130 -22.70 -15.27 -28.37
C ILE A 130 -21.64 -14.80 -29.37
N SER A 131 -20.47 -15.44 -29.32
CA SER A 131 -19.42 -15.31 -30.32
C SER A 131 -18.72 -16.66 -30.49
N LEU A 132 -17.69 -16.76 -31.34
CA LEU A 132 -16.82 -17.93 -31.39
C LEU A 132 -15.43 -17.59 -30.87
N SER A 133 -14.85 -18.52 -30.13
CA SER A 133 -13.42 -18.54 -29.86
C SER A 133 -12.81 -19.72 -30.60
N ILE A 134 -11.77 -19.46 -31.40
CA ILE A 134 -11.20 -20.45 -32.32
C ILE A 134 -9.70 -20.63 -32.05
N GLY A 135 -9.28 -21.85 -31.75
CA GLY A 135 -7.87 -22.23 -31.63
C GLY A 135 -7.40 -23.01 -32.84
N ILE A 136 -6.30 -22.59 -33.45
CA ILE A 136 -5.79 -23.18 -34.70
C ILE A 136 -4.41 -23.77 -34.44
N VAL A 137 -4.14 -24.98 -34.93
CA VAL A 137 -2.78 -25.51 -35.05
C VAL A 137 -2.50 -25.84 -36.50
N LEU A 138 -1.30 -25.48 -36.96
CA LEU A 138 -0.90 -25.59 -38.36
C LEU A 138 0.09 -26.73 -38.57
N ASN A 139 0.09 -27.33 -39.77
CA ASN A 139 1.11 -28.25 -40.25
C ASN A 139 1.38 -29.45 -39.31
N GLN A 140 0.34 -30.07 -38.77
CA GLN A 140 0.46 -31.26 -37.95
C GLN A 140 0.51 -32.52 -38.81
N ASN A 141 1.33 -33.48 -38.41
CA ASN A 141 1.52 -34.73 -39.13
C ASN A 141 0.56 -35.79 -38.56
N ALA A 142 -0.12 -36.55 -39.43
CA ALA A 142 -1.08 -37.59 -39.05
C ALA A 142 -0.47 -38.79 -38.30
N SER A 143 0.87 -38.86 -38.18
CA SER A 143 1.55 -39.80 -37.28
C SER A 143 1.55 -39.38 -35.81
N GLN A 144 1.19 -38.12 -35.50
CA GLN A 144 1.09 -37.62 -34.13
C GLN A 144 -0.20 -38.14 -33.46
N SER A 145 -0.26 -38.09 -32.12
CA SER A 145 -1.51 -38.36 -31.42
C SER A 145 -2.53 -37.26 -31.75
N LEU A 146 -3.76 -37.66 -32.09
CA LEU A 146 -4.86 -36.70 -32.24
C LEU A 146 -5.08 -35.93 -30.93
N ASP A 147 -4.95 -36.59 -29.77
CA ASP A 147 -5.08 -35.94 -28.46
C ASP A 147 -4.08 -34.79 -28.29
N ASP A 148 -2.84 -34.97 -28.73
CA ASP A 148 -1.81 -33.92 -28.66
C ASP A 148 -2.14 -32.74 -29.58
N ILE A 149 -2.69 -33.02 -30.77
CA ILE A 149 -3.13 -31.99 -31.72
C ILE A 149 -4.30 -31.20 -31.12
N LEU A 150 -5.30 -31.90 -30.56
CA LEU A 150 -6.45 -31.27 -29.93
C LEU A 150 -6.07 -30.45 -28.71
N ALA A 151 -5.13 -30.92 -27.88
CA ALA A 151 -4.63 -30.17 -26.73
C ALA A 151 -3.98 -28.84 -27.15
N LYS A 152 -3.23 -28.83 -28.27
CA LYS A 152 -2.66 -27.59 -28.83
C LYS A 152 -3.73 -26.64 -29.35
N CYS A 153 -4.75 -27.15 -30.06
CA CYS A 153 -5.85 -26.31 -30.53
C CYS A 153 -6.66 -25.74 -29.36
N ASP A 154 -7.00 -26.56 -28.37
CA ASP A 154 -7.73 -26.15 -27.17
C ASP A 154 -6.95 -25.06 -26.41
N SER A 155 -5.64 -25.23 -26.26
CA SER A 155 -4.74 -24.20 -25.74
C SER A 155 -4.84 -22.87 -26.52
N ALA A 156 -4.77 -22.89 -27.85
CA ALA A 156 -4.92 -21.67 -28.65
C ALA A 156 -6.34 -21.09 -28.57
N MET A 157 -7.38 -21.92 -28.47
CA MET A 157 -8.77 -21.49 -28.36
C MET A 157 -9.00 -20.78 -27.03
N TYR A 158 -8.44 -21.32 -25.95
CA TYR A 158 -8.42 -20.69 -24.65
C TYR A 158 -7.70 -19.32 -24.71
N GLN A 159 -6.61 -19.21 -25.46
CA GLN A 159 -5.96 -17.92 -25.71
C GLN A 159 -6.89 -16.92 -26.42
N ALA A 160 -7.70 -17.39 -27.36
CA ALA A 160 -8.71 -16.55 -28.02
C ALA A 160 -9.79 -16.07 -27.03
N LYS A 161 -10.28 -16.96 -26.14
CA LYS A 161 -11.20 -16.59 -25.04
C LYS A 161 -10.57 -15.55 -24.12
N TYR A 162 -9.35 -15.81 -23.66
CA TYR A 162 -8.57 -14.92 -22.81
C TYR A 162 -8.41 -13.56 -23.50
N ASN A 163 -8.00 -13.49 -24.75
CA ASN A 163 -7.74 -12.20 -25.41
C ASN A 163 -8.99 -11.38 -25.77
N GLY A 164 -10.17 -11.75 -25.27
CA GLY A 164 -11.39 -10.94 -25.36
C GLY A 164 -12.48 -11.58 -26.20
N LYS A 165 -12.45 -12.91 -26.41
CA LYS A 165 -13.44 -13.68 -27.18
C LYS A 165 -13.58 -13.18 -28.62
N ASN A 166 -14.52 -13.76 -29.38
CA ASN A 166 -14.85 -13.37 -30.76
C ASN A 166 -13.63 -13.25 -31.68
N ARG A 167 -12.71 -14.22 -31.61
CA ARG A 167 -11.45 -14.20 -32.36
C ARG A 167 -10.91 -15.60 -32.56
N TYR A 168 -9.92 -15.69 -33.43
CA TYR A 168 -9.08 -16.87 -33.54
C TYR A 168 -7.70 -16.62 -32.97
N THR A 169 -6.99 -17.68 -32.62
CA THR A 169 -5.58 -17.65 -32.26
C THR A 169 -4.87 -18.87 -32.81
N VAL A 170 -3.70 -18.66 -33.39
CA VAL A 170 -2.84 -19.74 -33.92
C VAL A 170 -1.87 -20.16 -32.83
N TYR A 171 -1.89 -21.44 -32.49
CA TYR A 171 -0.99 -22.08 -31.54
C TYR A 171 0.47 -21.85 -31.92
N LYS A 172 1.25 -21.36 -30.96
CA LYS A 172 2.71 -21.25 -31.06
C LYS A 172 3.29 -22.15 -29.97
N ALA A 173 4.26 -22.98 -30.32
CA ALA A 173 4.81 -24.06 -29.47
C ALA A 173 5.53 -23.60 -28.18
N TYR A 174 5.43 -22.32 -27.80
CA TYR A 174 6.03 -21.76 -26.59
C TYR A 174 5.12 -20.67 -26.01
N ASP A 175 4.02 -21.08 -25.36
CA ASP A 175 3.30 -20.19 -24.46
C ASP A 175 3.06 -20.89 -23.11
N LYS A 176 4.16 -21.15 -22.39
CA LYS A 176 4.18 -21.77 -21.05
C LYS A 176 3.27 -21.02 -20.05
N THR A 177 3.11 -19.72 -20.25
CA THR A 177 2.20 -18.85 -19.49
C THR A 177 0.75 -19.31 -19.60
N LEU A 178 0.35 -19.86 -20.75
CA LEU A 178 -1.02 -20.25 -21.02
C LEU A 178 -1.41 -21.55 -20.31
N GLU A 179 -0.52 -22.54 -20.31
CA GLU A 179 -0.70 -23.78 -19.56
C GLU A 179 -0.80 -23.49 -18.05
N ILE A 180 0.07 -22.61 -17.54
CA ILE A 180 0.03 -22.15 -16.15
C ILE A 180 -1.29 -21.48 -15.83
N ASN A 181 -1.75 -20.53 -16.66
CA ASN A 181 -3.00 -19.81 -16.43
C ASN A 181 -4.21 -20.76 -16.44
N ARG A 182 -4.25 -21.72 -17.36
CA ARG A 182 -5.34 -22.72 -17.40
C ARG A 182 -5.37 -23.56 -16.12
N ASN A 183 -4.21 -24.04 -15.65
CA ASN A 183 -4.14 -24.83 -14.42
C ASN A 183 -4.61 -24.01 -13.21
N ILE A 184 -4.21 -22.74 -13.14
CA ILE A 184 -4.69 -21.83 -12.09
C ILE A 184 -6.22 -21.69 -12.12
N GLU A 185 -6.85 -21.53 -13.28
CA GLU A 185 -8.32 -21.41 -13.35
C GLU A 185 -9.05 -22.68 -12.92
N LEU A 186 -8.48 -23.85 -13.19
CA LEU A 186 -9.07 -25.13 -12.78
C LEU A 186 -8.97 -25.34 -11.26
N GLU A 187 -7.92 -24.83 -10.62
CA GLU A 187 -7.62 -25.05 -9.20
C GLU A 187 -8.20 -23.95 -8.28
N MET A 188 -8.48 -22.74 -8.79
CA MET A 188 -8.72 -21.55 -7.96
C MET A 188 -9.89 -21.68 -6.97
N GLU A 189 -11.01 -22.31 -7.37
CA GLU A 189 -12.17 -22.44 -6.49
C GLU A 189 -11.88 -23.44 -5.36
N ASP A 190 -11.29 -24.58 -5.70
CA ASP A 190 -10.91 -25.61 -4.73
C ASP A 190 -9.82 -25.08 -3.78
N ALA A 191 -8.85 -24.33 -4.29
CA ALA A 191 -7.79 -23.71 -3.48
C ALA A 191 -8.34 -22.74 -2.42
N LEU A 192 -9.39 -21.98 -2.75
CA LEU A 192 -10.06 -21.10 -1.80
C LEU A 192 -10.79 -21.89 -0.71
N ILE A 193 -11.51 -22.94 -1.09
CA ILE A 193 -12.25 -23.81 -0.16
C ILE A 193 -11.29 -24.58 0.77
N ASN A 194 -10.16 -25.04 0.24
CA ASN A 194 -9.16 -25.82 0.96
C ASN A 194 -8.26 -24.96 1.87
N GLY A 195 -8.45 -23.63 1.90
CA GLY A 195 -7.66 -22.73 2.73
C GLY A 195 -6.20 -22.59 2.26
N GLU A 196 -5.95 -22.74 0.96
CA GLU A 196 -4.61 -22.63 0.39
C GLU A 196 -4.17 -21.16 0.25
N PHE A 197 -5.10 -20.21 0.24
CA PHE A 197 -4.79 -18.79 0.33
C PHE A 197 -4.56 -18.39 1.79
N GLN A 198 -3.35 -17.91 2.08
CA GLN A 198 -2.92 -17.46 3.40
C GLN A 198 -2.62 -15.96 3.39
N ILE A 199 -2.84 -15.31 4.53
CA ILE A 199 -2.55 -13.88 4.70
C ILE A 199 -1.15 -13.68 5.26
N PHE A 200 -0.36 -12.91 4.54
CA PHE A 200 0.90 -12.38 5.01
C PHE A 200 0.71 -10.89 5.32
N LEU A 201 1.36 -10.40 6.37
CA LEU A 201 1.31 -9.01 6.77
C LEU A 201 2.64 -8.33 6.48
N GLN A 202 2.62 -7.22 5.76
CA GLN A 202 3.80 -6.38 5.57
C GLN A 202 3.71 -5.14 6.48
N PRO A 203 4.69 -4.90 7.36
CA PRO A 203 4.61 -3.79 8.31
C PRO A 203 4.78 -2.42 7.63
N LYS A 204 3.97 -1.45 8.05
CA LYS A 204 4.10 -0.01 7.78
C LYS A 204 4.77 0.63 9.00
N VAL A 205 5.98 1.17 8.83
CA VAL A 205 6.82 1.67 9.93
C VAL A 205 7.01 3.17 9.80
N ASN A 206 6.91 3.88 10.92
CA ASN A 206 7.33 5.26 11.04
C ASN A 206 8.87 5.32 10.96
N MET A 207 9.39 5.92 9.90
CA MET A 207 10.81 5.98 9.62
C MET A 207 11.62 6.83 10.61
N VAL A 208 10.96 7.71 11.37
CA VAL A 208 11.63 8.57 12.34
C VAL A 208 11.63 7.93 13.72
N SER A 209 10.46 7.53 14.22
CA SER A 209 10.33 6.88 15.53
C SER A 209 10.67 5.39 15.53
N SER A 210 10.78 4.77 14.35
CA SER A 210 10.89 3.32 14.17
C SER A 210 9.72 2.53 14.79
N LYS A 211 8.57 3.19 14.98
CA LYS A 211 7.35 2.57 15.49
C LYS A 211 6.57 1.86 14.37
N LEU A 212 5.96 0.73 14.68
CA LEU A 212 4.97 0.10 13.80
C LEU A 212 3.66 0.92 13.82
N GLU A 213 3.24 1.42 12.66
CA GLU A 213 2.01 2.24 12.50
C GLU A 213 0.85 1.46 11.87
N GLY A 214 1.13 0.36 11.16
CA GLY A 214 0.11 -0.41 10.47
C GLY A 214 0.69 -1.65 9.79
N ALA A 215 -0.15 -2.39 9.08
CA ALA A 215 0.30 -3.45 8.18
C ALA A 215 -0.58 -3.57 6.95
N GLU A 216 -0.02 -4.03 5.84
CA GLU A 216 -0.78 -4.40 4.65
C GLU A 216 -0.97 -5.91 4.58
N ALA A 217 -2.22 -6.34 4.35
CA ALA A 217 -2.59 -7.72 4.14
C ALA A 217 -2.38 -8.13 2.69
N LEU A 218 -1.53 -9.13 2.49
CA LEU A 218 -1.13 -9.62 1.19
C LEU A 218 -1.43 -11.11 1.07
N SER A 219 -2.25 -11.47 0.08
CA SER A 219 -2.58 -12.87 -0.21
C SER A 219 -1.35 -13.65 -0.69
N ARG A 220 -1.24 -14.90 -0.25
CA ARG A 220 -0.21 -15.86 -0.67
C ARG A 220 -0.86 -17.20 -0.92
N TRP A 221 -0.62 -17.78 -2.08
CA TRP A 221 -1.20 -19.09 -2.39
C TRP A 221 -0.19 -20.19 -2.10
N GLN A 222 -0.47 -20.96 -1.05
CA GLN A 222 0.32 -22.09 -0.61
C GLN A 222 -0.09 -23.35 -1.39
N HIS A 223 0.36 -23.46 -2.65
CA HIS A 223 0.01 -24.57 -3.52
C HIS A 223 0.63 -25.89 -3.01
N PRO A 224 -0.12 -27.00 -2.97
CA PRO A 224 0.35 -28.26 -2.37
C PRO A 224 1.57 -28.89 -3.06
N ILE A 225 1.73 -28.67 -4.37
CA ILE A 225 2.82 -29.26 -5.16
C ILE A 225 3.94 -28.24 -5.44
N ASP A 226 3.57 -27.01 -5.79
CA ASP A 226 4.51 -25.99 -6.27
C ASP A 226 5.05 -25.10 -5.15
N GLY A 227 4.51 -25.25 -3.93
CA GLY A 227 4.80 -24.38 -2.81
C GLY A 227 4.20 -22.98 -2.98
N LEU A 228 4.92 -21.97 -2.50
CA LEU A 228 4.40 -20.60 -2.40
C LEU A 228 4.32 -19.90 -3.76
N ARG A 229 3.11 -19.70 -4.27
CA ARG A 229 2.82 -18.85 -5.44
C ARG A 229 2.56 -17.39 -4.99
N LEU A 230 3.24 -16.44 -5.63
CA LEU A 230 3.12 -15.00 -5.33
C LEU A 230 1.96 -14.36 -6.12
N PRO A 231 1.36 -13.25 -5.62
CA PRO A 231 0.24 -12.55 -6.26
C PRO A 231 0.40 -12.30 -7.76
N ALA A 232 1.59 -11.89 -8.20
CA ALA A 232 1.86 -11.61 -9.62
C ALA A 232 1.63 -12.81 -10.56
N ALA A 233 1.60 -14.04 -10.03
CA ALA A 233 1.32 -15.25 -10.81
C ALA A 233 -0.18 -15.49 -11.05
N TYR A 234 -1.08 -14.97 -10.20
CA TYR A 234 -2.51 -15.33 -10.25
C TYR A 234 -3.47 -14.13 -10.20
N ILE A 235 -3.12 -13.00 -9.56
CA ILE A 235 -4.00 -11.82 -9.47
C ILE A 235 -4.42 -11.29 -10.84
N PRO A 236 -3.51 -11.12 -11.84
CA PRO A 236 -3.93 -10.62 -13.16
C PRO A 236 -4.96 -11.51 -13.85
N LEU A 237 -4.90 -12.83 -13.60
CA LEU A 237 -5.86 -13.79 -14.11
C LEU A 237 -7.20 -13.68 -13.38
N PHE A 238 -7.17 -13.57 -12.05
CA PHE A 238 -8.35 -13.42 -11.21
C PHE A 238 -9.11 -12.12 -11.47
N GLU A 239 -8.41 -11.03 -11.76
CA GLU A 239 -9.03 -9.77 -12.19
C GLU A 239 -9.77 -9.91 -13.51
N LYS A 240 -9.23 -10.72 -14.41
CA LYS A 240 -9.77 -10.91 -15.75
C LYS A 240 -11.00 -11.80 -15.80
N ASN A 241 -10.99 -12.90 -15.03
CA ASN A 241 -12.12 -13.82 -14.96
C ASN A 241 -13.14 -13.44 -13.86
N GLY A 242 -12.81 -12.44 -13.02
CA GLY A 242 -13.68 -11.92 -11.97
C GLY A 242 -13.59 -12.66 -10.63
N PHE A 243 -12.73 -13.68 -10.52
CA PHE A 243 -12.50 -14.40 -9.26
C PHE A 243 -11.87 -13.51 -8.18
N ILE A 244 -11.22 -12.41 -8.56
CA ILE A 244 -10.59 -11.47 -7.61
C ILE A 244 -11.59 -10.99 -6.56
N SER A 245 -12.85 -10.75 -6.92
CA SER A 245 -13.86 -10.29 -5.96
C SER A 245 -14.20 -11.33 -4.90
N LYS A 246 -14.07 -12.64 -5.19
CA LYS A 246 -14.22 -13.69 -4.17
C LYS A 246 -13.00 -13.71 -3.25
N LEU A 247 -11.80 -13.58 -3.82
CA LEU A 247 -10.56 -13.56 -3.06
C LEU A 247 -10.49 -12.33 -2.13
N ASP A 248 -10.86 -11.15 -2.62
CA ASP A 248 -10.87 -9.90 -1.84
C ASP A 248 -11.76 -10.02 -0.59
N MET A 249 -12.98 -10.55 -0.75
CA MET A 249 -13.90 -10.77 0.38
C MET A 249 -13.36 -11.81 1.37
N PHE A 250 -12.74 -12.88 0.87
CA PHE A 250 -12.08 -13.87 1.72
C PHE A 250 -10.91 -13.24 2.51
N VAL A 251 -10.05 -12.46 1.85
CA VAL A 251 -8.92 -11.78 2.49
C VAL A 251 -9.42 -10.82 3.57
N PHE A 252 -10.47 -10.05 3.29
CA PHE A 252 -11.04 -9.11 4.25
C PHE A 252 -11.63 -9.83 5.48
N GLU A 253 -12.39 -10.89 5.28
CA GLU A 253 -12.95 -11.70 6.38
C GLU A 253 -11.83 -12.33 7.22
N GLU A 254 -10.78 -12.82 6.57
CA GLU A 254 -9.63 -13.41 7.25
C GLU A 254 -8.82 -12.37 8.04
N VAL A 255 -8.69 -11.15 7.54
CA VAL A 255 -8.11 -10.03 8.28
C VAL A 255 -8.95 -9.68 9.51
N CYS A 256 -10.29 -9.66 9.39
CA CYS A 256 -11.17 -9.46 10.54
C CYS A 256 -11.00 -10.57 11.58
N ARG A 257 -10.87 -11.83 11.14
CA ARG A 257 -10.58 -12.97 12.02
C ARG A 257 -9.23 -12.83 12.73
N ILE A 258 -8.19 -12.43 12.01
CA ILE A 258 -6.85 -12.18 12.56
C ILE A 258 -6.93 -11.08 13.62
N LYS A 259 -7.55 -9.94 13.30
CA LYS A 259 -7.76 -8.81 14.22
C LYS A 259 -8.51 -9.20 15.48
N SER A 260 -9.55 -10.04 15.36
CA SER A 260 -10.31 -10.54 16.51
C SER A 260 -9.43 -11.37 17.46
N SER A 261 -8.44 -12.08 16.93
CA SER A 261 -7.45 -12.81 17.75
C SER A 261 -6.43 -11.91 18.46
N TRP A 262 -6.44 -10.60 18.19
CA TRP A 262 -5.52 -9.62 18.79
C TRP A 262 -6.12 -8.90 20.00
N THR A 263 -7.41 -9.09 20.31
CA THR A 263 -8.06 -8.47 21.47
C THR A 263 -7.28 -8.74 22.77
N GLY A 264 -6.99 -7.68 23.51
CA GLY A 264 -6.21 -7.71 24.75
C GLY A 264 -4.69 -7.79 24.57
N LYS A 265 -4.17 -7.67 23.34
CA LYS A 265 -2.71 -7.70 23.05
C LYS A 265 -2.18 -6.30 22.74
N LYS A 266 -0.87 -6.09 22.90
CA LYS A 266 -0.20 -4.79 22.69
C LYS A 266 -0.41 -4.19 21.29
N TYR A 267 -0.61 -5.05 20.30
CA TYR A 267 -0.81 -4.70 18.89
C TYR A 267 -2.29 -4.74 18.47
N GLU A 268 -3.23 -4.80 19.43
CA GLU A 268 -4.67 -4.81 19.17
C GLU A 268 -5.10 -3.69 18.23
N HIS A 269 -4.62 -2.47 18.46
CA HIS A 269 -5.03 -1.27 17.72
C HIS A 269 -4.25 -1.00 16.44
N ILE A 270 -3.40 -1.93 16.00
CA ILE A 270 -2.67 -1.76 14.74
C ILE A 270 -3.69 -1.86 13.58
N PRO A 271 -3.78 -0.82 12.71
CA PRO A 271 -4.63 -0.89 11.54
C PRO A 271 -4.05 -1.87 10.51
N ILE A 272 -4.94 -2.61 9.86
CA ILE A 272 -4.57 -3.48 8.73
C ILE A 272 -5.25 -2.97 7.48
N SER A 273 -4.46 -2.79 6.42
CA SER A 273 -4.96 -2.40 5.12
C SER A 273 -5.20 -3.61 4.22
N VAL A 274 -6.26 -3.54 3.42
CA VAL A 274 -6.71 -4.61 2.52
C VAL A 274 -6.99 -4.05 1.15
N ASN A 275 -6.31 -4.59 0.14
CA ASN A 275 -6.53 -4.28 -1.26
C ASN A 275 -7.92 -4.73 -1.73
N MET A 276 -8.62 -3.85 -2.43
CA MET A 276 -9.94 -4.13 -3.01
C MET A 276 -9.94 -3.83 -4.51
N SER A 277 -10.39 -4.79 -5.30
CA SER A 277 -10.52 -4.64 -6.74
C SER A 277 -11.61 -3.62 -7.11
N ARG A 278 -11.39 -2.91 -8.23
CA ARG A 278 -12.37 -2.03 -8.86
C ARG A 278 -13.72 -2.68 -9.15
N LEU A 279 -13.78 -4.00 -9.27
CA LEU A 279 -15.03 -4.72 -9.51
C LEU A 279 -16.05 -4.50 -8.38
N HIS A 280 -15.60 -4.19 -7.16
CA HIS A 280 -16.46 -3.86 -6.03
C HIS A 280 -17.16 -2.51 -6.17
N LEU A 281 -16.61 -1.57 -6.95
CA LEU A 281 -17.20 -0.24 -7.13
C LEU A 281 -18.58 -0.26 -7.77
N TYR A 282 -18.87 -1.30 -8.56
CA TYR A 282 -20.17 -1.45 -9.22
C TYR A 282 -21.24 -2.06 -8.29
N ASN A 283 -20.85 -2.54 -7.10
CA ASN A 283 -21.77 -3.11 -6.12
C ASN A 283 -22.09 -2.10 -5.02
N LYS A 284 -23.27 -1.48 -5.08
CA LYS A 284 -23.72 -0.50 -4.08
C LYS A 284 -23.87 -1.06 -2.67
N HIS A 285 -24.00 -2.38 -2.50
CA HIS A 285 -24.11 -3.04 -1.20
C HIS A 285 -22.75 -3.45 -0.63
N PHE A 286 -21.65 -3.13 -1.31
CA PHE A 286 -20.31 -3.53 -0.89
C PHE A 286 -19.91 -2.96 0.49
N PRO A 287 -20.06 -1.66 0.78
CA PRO A 287 -19.75 -1.13 2.12
C PRO A 287 -20.58 -1.77 3.24
N ASP A 288 -21.85 -2.06 2.98
CA ASP A 288 -22.71 -2.77 3.94
C ASP A 288 -22.21 -4.19 4.20
N THR A 289 -21.78 -4.89 3.15
CA THR A 289 -21.23 -6.25 3.28
C THR A 289 -19.95 -6.26 4.12
N LEU A 290 -19.04 -5.29 3.91
CA LEU A 290 -17.85 -5.15 4.74
C LEU A 290 -18.22 -4.89 6.20
N LYS A 291 -19.22 -4.04 6.44
CA LYS A 291 -19.70 -3.72 7.79
C LYS A 291 -20.31 -4.94 8.49
N GLU A 292 -21.06 -5.76 7.78
CA GLU A 292 -21.60 -7.02 8.32
C GLU A 292 -20.48 -7.99 8.76
N ILE A 293 -19.41 -8.07 7.96
CA ILE A 293 -18.24 -8.88 8.31
C ILE A 293 -17.53 -8.31 9.54
N THR A 294 -17.30 -6.99 9.61
CA THR A 294 -16.64 -6.41 10.80
C THR A 294 -17.47 -6.61 12.07
N ASP A 295 -18.80 -6.46 11.98
CA ASP A 295 -19.73 -6.70 13.08
C ASP A 295 -19.72 -8.15 13.55
N LYS A 296 -19.64 -9.12 12.63
CA LYS A 296 -19.51 -10.54 12.95
C LYS A 296 -18.28 -10.86 13.83
N TYR A 297 -17.17 -10.15 13.62
CA TYR A 297 -15.92 -10.37 14.36
C TYR A 297 -15.66 -9.36 15.49
N GLY A 298 -16.54 -8.37 15.66
CA GLY A 298 -16.43 -7.32 16.67
C GLY A 298 -15.28 -6.34 16.43
N ILE A 299 -14.93 -6.06 15.17
CA ILE A 299 -13.79 -5.20 14.81
C ILE A 299 -14.27 -3.79 14.52
N SER A 300 -13.57 -2.79 15.07
CA SER A 300 -13.81 -1.40 14.71
C SER A 300 -13.39 -1.15 13.26
N THR A 301 -14.28 -0.55 12.47
CA THR A 301 -14.01 -0.19 11.06
C THR A 301 -12.84 0.77 10.92
N SER A 302 -12.58 1.60 11.94
CA SER A 302 -11.44 2.54 11.98
C SER A 302 -10.07 1.85 12.05
N GLU A 303 -10.04 0.55 12.33
CA GLU A 303 -8.81 -0.26 12.36
C GLU A 303 -8.59 -1.03 11.05
N LEU A 304 -9.41 -0.77 10.04
CA LEU A 304 -9.35 -1.38 8.72
C LEU A 304 -9.26 -0.28 7.66
N GLU A 305 -8.23 -0.39 6.83
CA GLU A 305 -7.96 0.55 5.72
C GLU A 305 -8.23 -0.15 4.38
N ILE A 306 -9.13 0.41 3.58
CA ILE A 306 -9.48 -0.13 2.27
C ILE A 306 -8.60 0.52 1.21
N GLU A 307 -7.76 -0.29 0.56
CA GLU A 307 -6.84 0.21 -0.47
C GLU A 307 -7.45 0.03 -1.87
N ILE A 308 -7.44 1.10 -2.66
CA ILE A 308 -7.97 1.12 -4.03
C ILE A 308 -6.85 1.57 -4.97
N THR A 309 -6.60 0.83 -6.06
CA THR A 309 -5.49 1.12 -6.98
C THR A 309 -5.76 2.33 -7.88
N GLU A 310 -4.70 3.06 -8.27
CA GLU A 310 -4.82 4.25 -9.12
C GLU A 310 -5.49 3.97 -10.48
N SER A 311 -5.23 2.80 -11.08
CA SER A 311 -5.79 2.44 -12.39
C SER A 311 -7.33 2.50 -12.44
N THR A 312 -7.97 2.39 -11.28
CA THR A 312 -9.41 2.49 -11.07
C THR A 312 -9.99 3.87 -11.40
N PHE A 313 -9.16 4.93 -11.37
CA PHE A 313 -9.58 6.33 -11.52
C PHE A 313 -9.94 6.76 -12.96
N THR A 314 -9.60 5.97 -13.98
CA THR A 314 -9.64 6.43 -15.39
C THR A 314 -10.99 6.26 -16.08
N ILE A 315 -11.94 5.53 -15.49
CA ILE A 315 -13.15 5.08 -16.21
C ILE A 315 -14.46 5.67 -15.63
N ASP A 316 -14.59 5.94 -14.33
CA ASP A 316 -15.82 6.49 -13.72
C ASP A 316 -15.58 7.23 -12.39
N SER A 317 -15.10 8.48 -12.45
CA SER A 317 -14.74 9.27 -11.26
C SER A 317 -15.88 9.50 -10.27
N ALA A 318 -17.11 9.67 -10.75
CA ALA A 318 -18.26 10.03 -9.92
C ALA A 318 -18.79 8.87 -9.04
N GLU A 319 -18.77 7.63 -9.54
CA GLU A 319 -19.18 6.47 -8.73
C GLU A 319 -18.12 6.12 -7.69
N LEU A 320 -16.84 6.31 -8.01
CA LEU A 320 -15.76 6.10 -7.07
C LEU A 320 -15.82 7.07 -5.89
N VAL A 321 -16.01 8.37 -6.13
CA VAL A 321 -16.18 9.37 -5.06
C VAL A 321 -17.32 8.95 -4.12
N LYS A 322 -18.49 8.60 -4.66
CA LYS A 322 -19.62 8.12 -3.85
C LYS A 322 -19.30 6.86 -3.04
N MET A 323 -18.54 5.93 -3.62
CA MET A 323 -18.16 4.70 -2.91
C MET A 323 -17.24 5.00 -1.73
N VAL A 324 -16.27 5.90 -1.93
CA VAL A 324 -15.37 6.36 -0.85
C VAL A 324 -16.17 7.06 0.24
N ASP A 325 -17.10 7.95 -0.12
CA ASP A 325 -17.99 8.61 0.84
C ASP A 325 -18.80 7.58 1.66
N LEU A 326 -19.36 6.55 1.00
CA LEU A 326 -20.10 5.48 1.67
C LEU A 326 -19.22 4.65 2.61
N LEU A 327 -17.97 4.36 2.25
CA LEU A 327 -17.02 3.67 3.13
C LEU A 327 -16.70 4.51 4.37
N HIS A 328 -16.51 5.82 4.19
CA HIS A 328 -16.31 6.78 5.27
C HIS A 328 -17.53 6.91 6.19
N GLU A 329 -18.75 6.93 5.64
CA GLU A 329 -19.99 6.91 6.44
C GLU A 329 -20.09 5.66 7.33
N LYS A 330 -19.49 4.54 6.91
CA LYS A 330 -19.39 3.31 7.71
C LYS A 330 -18.19 3.30 8.65
N GLY A 331 -17.34 4.32 8.60
CA GLY A 331 -16.17 4.50 9.48
C GLY A 331 -14.93 3.74 9.05
N PHE A 332 -14.82 3.31 7.80
CA PHE A 332 -13.59 2.73 7.25
C PHE A 332 -12.58 3.82 6.90
N LEU A 333 -11.29 3.52 6.98
CA LEU A 333 -10.25 4.33 6.34
C LEU A 333 -10.12 3.92 4.89
N VAL A 334 -9.78 4.87 4.01
CA VAL A 334 -9.60 4.60 2.58
C VAL A 334 -8.27 5.15 2.10
N SER A 335 -7.53 4.33 1.36
CA SER A 335 -6.27 4.73 0.74
C SER A 335 -6.24 4.53 -0.76
N ILE A 336 -5.38 5.31 -1.41
CA ILE A 336 -5.02 5.11 -2.81
C ILE A 336 -3.70 4.36 -2.88
N ASP A 337 -3.71 3.23 -3.59
CA ASP A 337 -2.51 2.44 -3.88
C ASP A 337 -1.93 2.71 -5.27
N ASP A 338 -0.64 2.37 -5.43
CA ASP A 338 0.14 2.54 -6.67
C ASP A 338 0.16 3.99 -7.22
N PHE A 339 0.12 5.00 -6.34
CA PHE A 339 -0.03 6.39 -6.77
C PHE A 339 1.16 6.88 -7.60
N GLY A 340 0.84 7.39 -8.79
CA GLY A 340 1.71 7.96 -9.79
C GLY A 340 2.22 6.97 -10.86
N SER A 341 1.64 5.76 -10.88
CA SER A 341 1.75 4.82 -12.01
C SER A 341 0.83 5.20 -13.18
N GLY A 342 -0.22 6.00 -12.92
CA GLY A 342 -1.20 6.49 -13.90
C GLY A 342 -1.06 7.98 -14.27
N PHE A 343 -1.80 8.39 -15.30
CA PHE A 343 -1.75 9.75 -15.88
C PHE A 343 -2.79 10.73 -15.31
N SER A 344 -3.59 10.37 -14.28
CA SER A 344 -4.84 11.12 -14.00
C SER A 344 -5.25 11.35 -12.54
N ALA A 345 -4.48 10.90 -11.53
CA ALA A 345 -4.93 11.03 -10.14
C ALA A 345 -5.04 12.47 -9.59
N LEU A 346 -4.25 13.43 -10.08
CA LEU A 346 -4.20 14.79 -9.51
C LEU A 346 -5.54 15.55 -9.56
N ASN A 347 -6.32 15.38 -10.64
CA ASN A 347 -7.61 16.06 -10.76
C ASN A 347 -8.66 15.49 -9.81
N LEU A 348 -8.54 14.21 -9.44
CA LEU A 348 -9.46 13.51 -8.55
C LEU A 348 -9.17 13.78 -7.08
N LEU A 349 -7.90 14.00 -6.71
CA LEU A 349 -7.52 14.32 -5.33
C LEU A 349 -8.23 15.55 -4.76
N LYS A 350 -8.75 16.45 -5.61
CA LYS A 350 -9.53 17.60 -5.14
C LYS A 350 -10.92 17.19 -4.62
N ASP A 351 -11.50 16.13 -5.19
CA ASP A 351 -12.90 15.72 -4.97
C ASP A 351 -12.97 14.42 -4.12
N LEU A 352 -11.88 13.67 -4.03
CA LEU A 352 -11.80 12.40 -3.34
C LEU A 352 -11.29 12.61 -1.91
N SER A 353 -12.15 12.34 -0.91
CA SER A 353 -11.76 12.34 0.50
C SER A 353 -11.08 11.03 0.86
N VAL A 354 -9.77 10.91 0.62
CA VAL A 354 -8.99 9.75 1.08
C VAL A 354 -8.13 10.11 2.29
N ASP A 355 -7.90 9.14 3.15
CA ASP A 355 -7.10 9.30 4.36
C ASP A 355 -5.61 9.17 4.08
N THR A 356 -5.26 8.30 3.13
CA THR A 356 -3.86 7.93 2.83
C THR A 356 -3.61 7.81 1.33
N ILE A 357 -2.42 8.23 0.89
CA ILE A 357 -1.87 7.93 -0.44
C ILE A 357 -0.60 7.10 -0.27
N LYS A 358 -0.52 5.96 -0.97
CA LYS A 358 0.65 5.10 -1.04
C LYS A 358 1.43 5.42 -2.32
N ILE A 359 2.64 5.96 -2.16
CA ILE A 359 3.54 6.28 -3.26
C ILE A 359 4.20 5.00 -3.74
N ASP A 360 3.98 4.66 -5.00
CA ASP A 360 4.51 3.45 -5.63
C ASP A 360 6.05 3.40 -5.61
N ARG A 361 6.58 2.20 -5.45
CA ARG A 361 8.03 1.92 -5.41
C ARG A 361 8.77 2.39 -6.66
N ASN A 362 8.11 2.49 -7.84
CA ASN A 362 8.80 2.91 -9.06
C ASN A 362 9.25 4.37 -8.99
N PHE A 363 8.64 5.21 -8.14
CA PHE A 363 9.15 6.55 -7.85
C PHE A 363 10.53 6.50 -7.19
N LEU A 364 10.78 5.49 -6.35
CA LEU A 364 12.06 5.28 -5.67
C LEU A 364 13.12 4.60 -6.53
N GLN A 365 12.71 3.77 -7.50
CA GLN A 365 13.61 3.00 -8.37
C GLN A 365 14.32 3.84 -9.46
N LEU A 366 14.15 5.17 -9.44
CA LEU A 366 14.83 6.05 -10.37
C LEU A 366 16.32 6.16 -9.99
N SER A 367 17.15 5.59 -10.86
CA SER A 367 18.62 5.62 -10.85
C SER A 367 19.21 6.88 -10.22
N SER A 368 20.31 6.69 -9.49
CA SER A 368 20.92 7.53 -8.44
C SER A 368 21.16 9.03 -8.71
N ASN A 369 20.76 9.56 -9.87
CA ASN A 369 20.98 10.96 -10.30
C ASN A 369 19.76 11.70 -10.89
N ASN A 370 18.53 11.18 -10.83
CA ASN A 370 17.39 11.92 -11.38
C ASN A 370 16.88 13.02 -10.43
N PHE A 371 17.56 14.18 -10.42
CA PHE A 371 17.15 15.40 -9.70
C PHE A 371 15.68 15.79 -9.96
N ARG A 372 15.18 15.50 -11.17
CA ARG A 372 13.78 15.75 -11.53
C ARG A 372 12.84 14.83 -10.76
N GLY A 373 13.11 13.52 -10.71
CA GLY A 373 12.31 12.55 -9.94
C GLY A 373 12.19 12.93 -8.47
N LYS A 374 13.33 13.26 -7.83
CA LYS A 374 13.35 13.75 -6.44
C LYS A 374 12.49 15.00 -6.22
N LYS A 375 12.52 15.95 -7.16
CA LYS A 375 11.65 17.15 -7.09
C LYS A 375 10.17 16.82 -7.24
N VAL A 376 9.81 15.89 -8.12
CA VAL A 376 8.41 15.46 -8.29
C VAL A 376 7.89 14.85 -7.00
N ILE A 377 8.60 13.86 -6.44
CA ILE A 377 8.21 13.19 -5.19
C ILE A 377 8.03 14.21 -4.05
N ARG A 378 9.00 15.12 -3.88
CA ARG A 378 8.92 16.16 -2.86
C ARG A 378 7.68 17.04 -3.00
N ASN A 379 7.32 17.42 -4.22
CA ASN A 379 6.14 18.26 -4.47
C ASN A 379 4.83 17.47 -4.29
N VAL A 380 4.81 16.19 -4.67
CA VAL A 380 3.65 15.30 -4.43
C VAL A 380 3.41 15.13 -2.93
N ILE A 381 4.45 14.82 -2.15
CA ILE A 381 4.36 14.71 -0.69
C ILE A 381 3.90 16.04 -0.08
N ALA A 382 4.46 17.17 -0.52
CA ALA A 382 4.05 18.49 -0.05
C ALA A 382 2.58 18.79 -0.33
N MET A 383 2.08 18.46 -1.53
CA MET A 383 0.69 18.62 -1.91
C MET A 383 -0.25 17.75 -1.06
N CYS A 384 0.07 16.47 -0.87
CA CYS A 384 -0.74 15.58 -0.03
C CYS A 384 -0.86 16.13 1.39
N ARG A 385 0.25 16.63 1.94
CA ARG A 385 0.28 17.29 3.24
C ARG A 385 -0.57 18.56 3.28
N ASP A 386 -0.51 19.41 2.26
CA ASP A 386 -1.32 20.63 2.19
C ASP A 386 -2.83 20.30 2.09
N LEU A 387 -3.17 19.12 1.52
CA LEU A 387 -4.52 18.54 1.50
C LEU A 387 -4.88 17.76 2.78
N LYS A 388 -3.98 17.69 3.77
CA LYS A 388 -4.12 16.91 5.01
C LYS A 388 -4.32 15.39 4.79
N ILE A 389 -3.75 14.87 3.70
CA ILE A 389 -3.75 13.45 3.36
C ILE A 389 -2.45 12.81 3.86
N ASN A 390 -2.55 11.67 4.53
CA ASN A 390 -1.37 10.92 4.99
C ASN A 390 -0.63 10.32 3.79
N VAL A 391 0.68 10.16 3.92
CA VAL A 391 1.51 9.57 2.87
C VAL A 391 2.26 8.37 3.42
N VAL A 392 2.16 7.25 2.71
CA VAL A 392 2.97 6.06 2.92
C VAL A 392 3.85 5.90 1.69
N THR A 393 5.15 5.70 1.87
CA THR A 393 6.04 5.40 0.75
C THR A 393 6.37 3.91 0.69
N GLU A 394 6.16 3.30 -0.48
CA GLU A 394 6.39 1.89 -0.67
C GLU A 394 7.74 1.57 -1.31
N GLY A 395 8.24 0.36 -1.07
CA GLY A 395 9.47 -0.14 -1.69
C GLY A 395 10.75 0.50 -1.17
N ILE A 396 10.78 0.94 0.09
CA ILE A 396 12.02 1.37 0.75
C ILE A 396 12.95 0.17 0.96
N GLU A 397 14.17 0.27 0.44
CA GLU A 397 15.19 -0.78 0.49
C GLU A 397 16.46 -0.35 1.22
N ASN A 398 16.72 0.95 1.35
CA ASN A 398 17.95 1.45 1.97
C ASN A 398 17.76 2.75 2.77
N LYS A 399 18.78 3.07 3.58
CA LYS A 399 18.79 4.26 4.47
C LYS A 399 18.81 5.59 3.72
N GLU A 400 19.42 5.65 2.53
CA GLU A 400 19.46 6.89 1.73
C GLU A 400 18.05 7.29 1.25
N GLN A 401 17.21 6.31 0.91
CA GLN A 401 15.81 6.53 0.58
C GLN A 401 15.02 7.02 1.80
N ILE A 402 15.25 6.42 2.97
CA ILE A 402 14.65 6.88 4.24
C ILE A 402 15.00 8.34 4.49
N ASP A 403 16.29 8.69 4.47
CA ASP A 403 16.76 10.06 4.71
C ASP A 403 16.17 11.06 3.71
N PHE A 404 15.96 10.65 2.46
CA PHE A 404 15.36 11.49 1.43
C PHE A 404 13.84 11.68 1.63
N ILE A 405 13.09 10.59 1.86
CA ILE A 405 11.63 10.60 1.95
C ILE A 405 11.18 11.27 3.25
N THR A 406 11.88 11.00 4.35
CA THR A 406 11.70 11.75 5.60
C THR A 406 11.91 13.24 5.32
N ARG A 407 13.04 13.70 4.78
CA ARG A 407 13.23 15.14 4.45
C ARG A 407 12.15 15.75 3.54
N CYS A 408 11.46 14.95 2.73
CA CYS A 408 10.35 15.43 1.91
C CYS A 408 9.04 15.65 2.69
N GLY A 409 8.92 15.13 3.91
CA GLY A 409 7.73 15.27 4.75
C GLY A 409 6.94 13.98 4.97
N CYS A 410 7.38 12.85 4.41
CA CYS A 410 6.70 11.56 4.57
C CYS A 410 7.38 10.73 5.67
N GLN A 411 6.61 10.29 6.66
CA GLN A 411 7.13 9.61 7.84
C GLN A 411 6.87 8.12 7.83
N ILE A 412 5.83 7.65 7.14
CA ILE A 412 5.48 6.23 7.12
C ILE A 412 6.03 5.60 5.85
N ALA A 413 6.66 4.44 5.99
CA ALA A 413 7.12 3.66 4.87
C ALA A 413 6.89 2.17 5.05
N GLN A 414 6.84 1.50 3.91
CA GLN A 414 6.76 0.06 3.79
C GLN A 414 7.84 -0.39 2.80
N GLY A 415 8.56 -1.46 3.12
CA GLY A 415 9.61 -1.95 2.22
C GLY A 415 10.56 -2.96 2.85
N PHE A 416 11.40 -3.53 2.00
CA PHE A 416 12.30 -4.62 2.38
C PHE A 416 13.43 -4.20 3.33
N TYR A 417 13.67 -2.89 3.48
CA TYR A 417 14.54 -2.37 4.53
C TYR A 417 14.07 -2.80 5.94
N TYR A 418 12.76 -2.78 6.18
CA TYR A 418 12.17 -3.19 7.46
C TYR A 418 11.86 -4.68 7.46
N ALA A 419 10.96 -5.10 6.57
CA ALA A 419 10.61 -6.50 6.42
C ALA A 419 9.96 -6.75 5.05
N LYS A 420 10.22 -7.94 4.51
CA LYS A 420 9.35 -8.54 3.49
C LYS A 420 8.00 -8.90 4.13
N PRO A 421 6.94 -9.12 3.34
CA PRO A 421 5.68 -9.66 3.85
C PRO A 421 5.93 -10.91 4.72
N LEU A 422 5.38 -10.91 5.93
CA LEU A 422 5.63 -11.91 6.96
C LEU A 422 4.39 -12.80 7.16
N PRO A 423 4.56 -14.11 7.38
CA PRO A 423 3.51 -14.93 7.99
C PRO A 423 3.13 -14.35 9.36
N LEU A 424 1.88 -14.57 9.78
CA LEU A 424 1.31 -13.99 11.00
C LEU A 424 2.20 -14.21 12.25
N GLU A 425 2.74 -15.41 12.44
CA GLU A 425 3.61 -15.74 13.57
C GLU A 425 4.87 -14.86 13.64
N LYS A 426 5.49 -14.59 12.48
CA LYS A 426 6.68 -13.73 12.40
C LYS A 426 6.30 -12.25 12.52
N PHE A 427 5.13 -11.87 12.03
CA PHE A 427 4.63 -10.51 12.19
C PHE A 427 4.41 -10.15 13.66
N VAL A 428 3.86 -11.06 14.48
CA VAL A 428 3.68 -10.84 15.92
C VAL A 428 5.02 -10.56 16.63
N VAL A 429 6.06 -11.34 16.32
CA VAL A 429 7.41 -11.11 16.87
C VAL A 429 7.96 -9.76 16.43
N PHE A 430 7.75 -9.38 15.16
CA PHE A 430 8.14 -8.06 14.64
C PHE A 430 7.38 -6.94 15.37
N ALA A 431 6.07 -7.07 15.54
CA ALA A 431 5.24 -6.09 16.22
C ALA A 431 5.68 -5.89 17.67
N ASP A 432 5.95 -6.97 18.41
CA ASP A 432 6.43 -6.85 19.79
C ASP A 432 7.77 -6.08 19.90
N GLN A 433 8.68 -6.24 18.94
CA GLN A 433 9.95 -5.50 18.93
C GLN A 433 9.74 -4.02 18.59
N TYR A 434 8.96 -3.72 17.55
CA TYR A 434 8.75 -2.37 17.03
C TYR A 434 7.70 -1.56 17.82
N LEU A 435 6.97 -2.22 18.72
CA LEU A 435 6.17 -1.57 19.76
C LEU A 435 6.93 -1.40 21.09
N GLN A 436 8.01 -2.17 21.34
CA GLN A 436 8.82 -2.03 22.56
C GLN A 436 9.89 -0.94 22.48
N ASN A 437 10.23 -0.44 21.28
CA ASN A 437 11.08 0.74 21.09
C ASN A 437 10.37 2.06 21.47
N ILE A 438 9.61 2.05 22.57
CA ILE A 438 9.13 3.23 23.27
C ILE A 438 10.29 3.69 24.16
N LEU A 439 11.26 4.39 23.58
CA LEU A 439 11.88 5.47 24.35
C LEU A 439 10.94 6.66 24.23
N SER A 440 9.89 6.66 25.07
CA SER A 440 8.93 7.76 25.17
C SER A 440 9.63 9.08 25.50
N ASN A 441 10.83 9.00 26.07
CA ASN A 441 11.66 10.15 26.36
C ASN A 441 13.16 9.80 26.37
N TYR A 442 13.98 10.84 26.25
CA TYR A 442 15.40 10.81 26.57
C TYR A 442 15.66 11.73 27.76
N THR A 443 16.30 11.20 28.80
CA THR A 443 16.68 11.97 29.98
C THR A 443 18.19 12.16 30.03
N PHE A 444 18.64 13.41 30.01
CA PHE A 444 20.03 13.81 30.18
C PHE A 444 20.16 14.49 31.56
N ARG A 445 20.68 13.76 32.55
CA ARG A 445 20.81 14.28 33.93
C ARG A 445 21.80 15.44 34.08
N LEU A 446 22.72 15.59 33.13
CA LEU A 446 23.83 16.56 33.19
C LEU A 446 24.66 16.43 34.47
N ASN A 447 24.81 15.19 34.97
CA ASN A 447 25.43 14.90 36.25
C ASN A 447 26.85 14.32 36.07
N GLY A 448 27.78 15.15 35.61
CA GLY A 448 29.17 14.75 35.34
C GLY A 448 29.40 14.13 33.95
N HIS A 449 28.34 13.86 33.19
CA HIS A 449 28.39 13.41 31.80
C HIS A 449 27.18 13.91 31.00
N LEU A 450 27.25 13.76 29.67
CA LEU A 450 26.22 14.17 28.71
C LEU A 450 25.51 13.00 28.02
N LYS A 451 25.65 11.79 28.57
CA LYS A 451 24.91 10.62 28.10
C LYS A 451 23.46 10.67 28.57
N SER A 452 22.55 10.19 27.72
CA SER A 452 21.18 9.87 28.12
C SER A 452 21.17 8.73 29.14
N GLU A 453 20.12 8.63 29.95
CA GLU A 453 19.99 7.65 31.04
C GLU A 453 19.99 6.19 30.56
N ASP A 454 19.48 5.95 29.35
CA ASP A 454 19.54 4.65 28.66
C ASP A 454 20.89 4.40 27.97
N GLY A 455 21.78 5.38 27.94
CA GLY A 455 23.10 5.34 27.30
C GLY A 455 23.10 5.34 25.77
N SER A 456 21.95 5.51 25.11
CA SER A 456 21.85 5.42 23.65
C SER A 456 22.31 6.68 22.91
N LEU A 457 22.26 7.84 23.58
CA LEU A 457 22.66 9.14 23.03
C LEU A 457 23.73 9.79 23.92
N GLU A 458 24.63 10.55 23.30
CA GLU A 458 25.66 11.32 24.01
C GLU A 458 25.76 12.73 23.43
N GLY A 459 25.60 13.72 24.29
CA GLY A 459 25.82 15.12 23.94
C GLY A 459 27.30 15.46 23.83
N ILE A 460 27.61 16.47 23.01
CA ILE A 460 28.98 16.91 22.73
C ILE A 460 29.15 18.35 23.23
N LEU A 461 30.19 18.57 24.04
CA LEU A 461 30.59 19.90 24.47
C LEU A 461 31.39 20.63 23.39
N SER A 462 31.06 21.90 23.18
CA SER A 462 31.78 22.81 22.29
C SER A 462 32.19 24.07 23.04
N GLY A 463 33.46 24.16 23.41
CA GLY A 463 34.03 25.29 24.17
C GLY A 463 34.68 24.86 25.48
N ASP A 464 35.04 25.85 26.29
CA ASP A 464 35.79 25.67 27.54
C ASP A 464 35.04 26.30 28.73
N GLY A 465 35.46 25.98 29.95
CA GLY A 465 34.96 26.67 31.15
C GLY A 465 33.64 26.13 31.72
N PHE A 466 33.11 25.04 31.17
CA PHE A 466 32.01 24.29 31.76
C PHE A 466 32.41 23.66 33.09
N LYS A 467 31.49 23.67 34.04
CA LYS A 467 31.68 23.05 35.36
C LYS A 467 30.45 22.28 35.76
N TYR A 468 30.65 21.17 36.46
CA TYR A 468 29.55 20.47 37.12
C TYR A 468 29.48 20.94 38.57
N GLU A 469 28.40 21.62 38.92
CA GLU A 469 28.18 22.23 40.23
C GLU A 469 26.91 21.68 40.88
N GLN A 470 26.54 22.13 42.07
CA GLN A 470 25.35 21.61 42.77
C GLN A 470 24.10 21.77 41.89
N GLY A 471 23.33 20.70 41.74
CA GLY A 471 22.05 20.70 41.02
C GLY A 471 20.89 21.11 41.91
N ILE A 472 19.67 21.03 41.37
CA ILE A 472 18.41 21.26 42.10
C ILE A 472 18.05 20.10 43.06
N PHE A 473 18.79 18.99 42.98
CA PHE A 473 18.73 17.90 43.95
C PHE A 473 20.07 17.79 44.68
N SER A 474 20.05 17.43 45.96
CA SER A 474 21.25 17.34 46.81
C SER A 474 22.26 16.32 46.30
N ASP A 475 21.81 15.31 45.56
CA ASP A 475 22.63 14.25 44.97
C ASP A 475 22.84 14.38 43.46
N SER A 476 22.36 15.47 42.85
CA SER A 476 22.58 15.75 41.44
C SER A 476 23.52 16.94 41.24
N LYS A 477 24.16 16.97 40.07
CA LYS A 477 24.87 18.14 39.59
C LYS A 477 24.08 18.85 38.50
N SER A 478 24.35 20.14 38.35
CA SER A 478 23.99 20.93 37.20
C SER A 478 25.21 21.15 36.32
N LEU A 479 24.99 21.48 35.05
CA LEU A 479 26.04 21.96 34.16
C LEU A 479 26.00 23.49 34.11
N TYR A 480 27.10 24.12 34.53
CA TYR A 480 27.32 25.55 34.41
C TYR A 480 27.74 25.92 32.99
N PHE A 481 27.06 26.91 32.42
CA PHE A 481 27.34 27.53 31.13
C PHE A 481 28.01 28.89 31.36
N PRO A 482 29.25 29.10 30.87
CA PRO A 482 30.02 30.32 31.13
C PRO A 482 29.61 31.52 30.26
N GLY A 483 28.63 31.36 29.36
CA GLY A 483 28.28 32.32 28.32
C GLY A 483 29.38 32.51 27.27
N GLY A 484 29.20 33.52 26.41
CA GLY A 484 30.13 33.83 25.33
C GLY A 484 29.43 34.41 24.09
N PRO A 485 30.17 34.64 23.01
CA PRO A 485 29.59 34.97 21.70
C PRO A 485 28.67 33.84 21.18
N ALA A 486 27.89 34.13 20.14
CA ALA A 486 27.05 33.13 19.48
C ALA A 486 27.83 31.85 19.13
N GLU A 487 27.18 30.69 19.29
CA GLU A 487 27.71 29.33 19.10
C GLU A 487 28.95 28.95 19.94
N LYS A 488 29.32 29.72 20.97
CA LYS A 488 30.44 29.38 21.87
C LYS A 488 29.95 28.86 23.21
N ASN A 489 30.68 27.89 23.77
CA ASN A 489 30.36 27.30 25.07
C ASN A 489 28.93 26.73 25.09
N THR A 490 28.63 25.90 24.09
CA THR A 490 27.35 25.22 23.93
C THR A 490 27.48 23.71 24.12
N VAL A 491 26.35 23.04 24.35
CA VAL A 491 26.24 21.58 24.32
C VAL A 491 25.35 21.17 23.16
N HIS A 492 25.85 20.29 22.29
CA HIS A 492 25.10 19.74 21.17
C HIS A 492 24.48 18.40 21.58
N ILE A 493 23.16 18.33 21.62
CA ILE A 493 22.41 17.09 21.83
C ILE A 493 22.13 16.44 20.46
N PRO A 494 22.25 15.11 20.33
CA PRO A 494 21.97 14.42 19.07
C PRO A 494 20.57 14.77 18.52
N PRO A 495 20.43 15.10 17.23
CA PRO A 495 19.15 15.53 16.65
C PRO A 495 18.03 14.48 16.77
N ASN A 496 18.40 13.21 16.80
CA ASN A 496 17.48 12.07 16.99
C ASN A 496 16.97 11.91 18.42
N ALA A 497 17.28 12.83 19.34
CA ALA A 497 16.62 12.90 20.64
C ALA A 497 15.15 13.36 20.51
N ILE A 498 14.81 14.12 19.45
CA ILE A 498 13.44 14.49 19.10
C ILE A 498 13.08 13.78 17.79
N VAL A 499 12.17 12.80 17.86
CA VAL A 499 11.75 11.98 16.71
C VAL A 499 10.33 12.28 16.24
N ASN A 500 9.47 12.82 17.10
CA ASN A 500 8.08 13.11 16.76
C ASN A 500 7.86 14.60 16.48
N ASP A 501 6.88 14.91 15.63
CA ASP A 501 6.49 16.30 15.34
C ASP A 501 5.82 16.97 16.55
N SER A 502 5.22 16.17 17.42
CA SER A 502 4.71 16.58 18.73
C SER A 502 5.63 16.07 19.83
N PHE A 503 6.07 16.96 20.72
CA PHE A 503 7.04 16.66 21.76
C PHE A 503 6.86 17.56 22.97
N THR A 504 7.42 17.16 24.10
CA THR A 504 7.52 17.98 25.31
C THR A 504 8.97 18.02 25.77
N ILE A 505 9.49 19.20 26.07
CA ILE A 505 10.83 19.36 26.64
C ILE A 505 10.69 19.95 28.03
N SER A 506 11.29 19.26 28.99
CA SER A 506 11.35 19.66 30.39
C SER A 506 12.81 19.89 30.77
N LEU A 507 13.13 21.04 31.37
CA LEU A 507 14.46 21.28 31.92
C LEU A 507 14.43 22.26 33.09
N TRP A 508 15.44 22.17 33.96
CA TRP A 508 15.64 23.15 35.02
C TRP A 508 16.64 24.22 34.61
N ILE A 509 16.29 25.49 34.83
CA ILE A 509 17.10 26.66 34.47
C ILE A 509 17.36 27.51 35.72
N LYS A 510 18.61 27.87 35.98
CA LYS A 510 19.00 28.90 36.97
C LYS A 510 19.89 29.94 36.28
N PRO A 511 19.36 31.11 35.88
CA PRO A 511 20.16 32.18 35.30
C PRO A 511 21.10 32.79 36.34
N GLU A 512 22.40 32.85 36.09
CA GLU A 512 23.34 33.59 36.96
C GLU A 512 23.53 35.04 36.50
N LYS A 513 23.38 35.29 35.18
CA LYS A 513 23.32 36.66 34.65
C LYS A 513 22.12 36.78 33.73
N VAL A 514 21.32 37.80 34.00
CA VAL A 514 20.13 38.06 33.22
C VAL A 514 20.51 38.94 32.03
N HIS A 515 20.97 38.30 30.96
CA HIS A 515 21.27 38.95 29.68
C HIS A 515 20.08 38.83 28.75
N PHE A 516 19.65 39.97 28.19
CA PHE A 516 18.64 39.99 27.14
C PHE A 516 19.07 39.11 25.97
N TRP A 517 18.12 38.31 25.48
CA TRP A 517 18.25 37.49 24.29
C TRP A 517 19.26 36.34 24.37
N THR A 518 19.64 35.85 25.54
CA THR A 518 20.39 34.58 25.59
C THR A 518 19.46 33.38 25.36
N ALA A 519 19.96 32.30 24.77
CA ALA A 519 19.20 31.06 24.55
C ALA A 519 19.67 29.96 25.51
N ALA A 520 18.76 29.44 26.33
CA ALA A 520 19.03 28.26 27.16
C ALA A 520 18.89 26.96 26.36
N LEU A 521 17.95 26.94 25.41
CA LEU A 521 17.70 25.84 24.49
C LEU A 521 17.43 26.41 23.10
N TYR A 522 18.00 25.78 22.08
CA TYR A 522 17.75 26.09 20.68
C TYR A 522 17.62 24.81 19.87
N ILE A 523 16.57 24.73 19.06
CA ILE A 523 16.27 23.58 18.21
C ILE A 523 16.10 24.09 16.79
N LYS A 524 17.04 23.72 15.92
CA LYS A 524 16.95 24.06 14.50
C LYS A 524 16.20 22.97 13.78
N PHE A 525 15.23 23.37 12.97
CA PHE A 525 14.51 22.51 12.03
C PHE A 525 14.93 22.82 10.59
N GLU A 526 14.50 21.99 9.63
CA GLU A 526 14.72 22.23 8.20
C GLU A 526 14.16 23.60 7.77
N SER A 527 12.93 23.94 8.20
CA SER A 527 12.25 25.19 7.79
C SER A 527 12.11 26.24 8.88
N GLY A 528 12.86 26.19 9.97
CA GLY A 528 12.62 27.10 11.08
C GLY A 528 13.52 26.83 12.27
N PHE A 529 13.16 27.40 13.42
CA PHE A 529 13.76 27.04 14.71
C PHE A 529 12.76 27.31 15.83
N CYS A 530 12.97 26.69 16.99
CA CYS A 530 12.39 27.16 18.23
C CYS A 530 13.44 27.21 19.35
N GLY A 531 13.16 27.93 20.43
CA GLY A 531 14.09 28.03 21.54
C GLY A 531 13.50 28.69 22.78
N ILE A 532 14.14 28.44 23.93
CA ILE A 532 13.81 29.03 25.22
C ILE A 532 14.78 30.18 25.49
N ILE A 533 14.22 31.36 25.72
CA ILE A 533 14.94 32.59 25.99
C ILE A 533 14.65 32.97 27.44
N PRO A 534 15.62 32.87 28.37
CA PRO A 534 15.37 33.16 29.78
C PRO A 534 14.96 34.61 30.05
N LEU A 535 15.41 35.57 29.24
CA LEU A 535 15.04 36.98 29.35
C LEU A 535 14.92 37.64 27.96
N ALA A 536 13.70 37.93 27.54
CA ALA A 536 13.34 38.74 26.38
C ALA A 536 13.26 40.24 26.76
N TRP A 537 13.10 41.11 25.75
CA TRP A 537 13.18 42.57 25.89
C TRP A 537 12.08 43.16 26.78
N GLU A 538 10.93 42.50 26.87
CA GLU A 538 9.82 42.85 27.76
C GLU A 538 10.06 42.46 29.23
N GLY A 539 11.18 41.80 29.54
CA GLY A 539 11.56 41.44 30.90
C GLY A 539 11.00 40.10 31.40
N HIS A 540 10.41 39.28 30.53
CA HIS A 540 9.98 37.91 30.82
C HIS A 540 10.75 36.90 29.97
N SER A 541 10.66 35.61 30.29
CA SER A 541 11.17 34.54 29.41
C SER A 541 10.27 34.33 28.21
N ASP A 542 10.82 33.96 27.06
CA ASP A 542 10.03 33.57 25.89
C ASP A 542 10.31 32.14 25.46
N PHE A 543 9.27 31.45 24.99
CA PHE A 543 9.45 30.37 24.04
C PHE A 543 9.16 30.88 22.64
N ARG A 544 10.19 30.93 21.81
CA ARG A 544 10.15 31.52 20.47
C ARG A 544 10.10 30.44 19.41
N ILE A 545 9.25 30.60 18.41
CA ILE A 545 9.16 29.74 17.24
C ILE A 545 9.23 30.60 15.98
N ARG A 546 10.02 30.17 15.00
CA ARG A 546 10.17 30.82 13.68
C ARG A 546 9.89 29.81 12.57
N ASP A 547 9.00 30.15 11.63
CA ASP A 547 8.92 29.47 10.32
C ASP A 547 9.54 30.32 9.22
N SER A 548 10.70 29.91 8.73
CA SER A 548 11.46 30.64 7.71
C SER A 548 10.74 30.75 6.36
N LYS A 549 9.67 30.00 6.11
CA LYS A 549 8.86 30.09 4.89
C LYS A 549 7.88 31.26 4.91
N GLU A 550 7.53 31.75 6.10
CA GLU A 550 6.59 32.85 6.27
C GLU A 550 7.30 34.19 6.49
N ILE A 551 6.84 35.24 5.81
CA ILE A 551 7.42 36.59 5.88
C ILE A 551 7.34 37.14 7.32
N ASN A 552 6.20 36.97 7.99
CA ASN A 552 5.96 37.38 9.38
C ASN A 552 5.80 36.19 10.34
N GLY A 553 6.43 35.05 10.06
CA GLY A 553 6.24 33.82 10.83
C GLY A 553 7.03 33.75 12.13
N TRP A 554 6.90 34.77 12.98
CA TRP A 554 7.41 34.79 14.36
C TRP A 554 6.25 34.51 15.32
N TYR A 555 6.46 33.55 16.21
CA TYR A 555 5.46 33.05 17.14
C TYR A 555 6.11 32.96 18.52
N ASP A 556 6.00 34.05 19.28
CA ASP A 556 6.64 34.22 20.58
C ASP A 556 5.63 34.03 21.70
N ILE A 557 5.88 33.06 22.58
CA ILE A 557 5.02 32.73 23.71
C ILE A 557 5.67 33.28 24.99
N SER A 558 5.11 34.40 25.45
CA SER A 558 5.56 35.06 26.67
C SER A 558 5.33 34.21 27.91
N GLY A 559 6.40 34.02 28.68
CA GLY A 559 6.45 33.34 29.97
C GLY A 559 6.42 34.31 31.16
N ARG A 560 7.10 33.94 32.25
CA ARG A 560 7.28 34.79 33.45
C ARG A 560 8.70 35.32 33.52
N GLN A 561 8.95 36.33 34.35
CA GLN A 561 10.31 36.79 34.63
C GLN A 561 11.09 35.71 35.40
N LEU A 562 12.21 35.26 34.83
CA LEU A 562 13.15 34.38 35.52
C LEU A 562 14.16 35.24 36.29
N LEU A 563 14.12 35.16 37.61
CA LEU A 563 15.03 35.89 38.49
C LEU A 563 16.43 35.28 38.49
N GLN A 564 17.43 36.14 38.68
CA GLN A 564 18.81 35.72 38.87
C GLN A 564 18.93 34.78 40.08
N ASP A 565 19.82 33.80 39.97
CA ASP A 565 20.19 32.85 41.02
C ASP A 565 18.99 32.06 41.59
N THR A 566 17.92 31.92 40.81
CA THR A 566 16.71 31.16 41.18
C THR A 566 16.47 30.04 40.17
N TRP A 567 16.18 28.83 40.67
CA TRP A 567 15.81 27.70 39.82
C TRP A 567 14.37 27.80 39.32
N TYR A 568 14.15 27.45 38.06
CA TYR A 568 12.82 27.33 37.45
C TYR A 568 12.73 26.02 36.68
N HIS A 569 11.63 25.29 36.88
CA HIS A 569 11.27 24.15 36.04
C HIS A 569 10.54 24.68 34.82
N TYR A 570 11.22 24.69 33.68
CA TYR A 570 10.69 25.21 32.42
C TYR A 570 10.29 24.05 31.52
N VAL A 571 9.02 23.97 31.18
CA VAL A 571 8.50 22.92 30.29
C VAL A 571 7.81 23.56 29.10
N ILE A 572 8.11 23.05 27.91
CA ILE A 572 7.40 23.42 26.69
C ILE A 572 6.77 22.16 26.10
N THR A 573 5.48 22.24 25.80
CA THR A 573 4.78 21.21 25.03
C THR A 573 4.45 21.80 23.67
N TYR A 574 4.82 21.07 22.63
CA TYR A 574 4.57 21.43 21.25
C TYR A 574 3.78 20.31 20.59
N ASN A 575 2.59 20.61 20.07
CA ASN A 575 1.71 19.65 19.43
C ASN A 575 1.44 20.06 17.99
N ALA A 576 2.06 19.34 17.06
CA ALA A 576 1.91 19.54 15.63
C ALA A 576 0.51 19.17 15.10
N GLN A 577 -0.19 18.24 15.76
CA GLN A 577 -1.51 17.79 15.31
C GLN A 577 -2.59 18.84 15.56
N THR A 578 -2.52 19.49 16.72
CA THR A 578 -3.45 20.56 17.12
C THR A 578 -2.91 21.95 16.79
N GLU A 579 -1.68 22.05 16.29
CA GLU A 579 -0.97 23.31 16.03
C GLU A 579 -0.92 24.21 17.29
N THR A 580 -0.66 23.60 18.44
CA THR A 580 -0.61 24.32 19.73
C THR A 580 0.76 24.18 20.40
N ALA A 581 1.23 25.26 21.01
CA ALA A 581 2.38 25.24 21.90
C ALA A 581 2.01 25.82 23.27
N ILE A 582 2.48 25.18 24.34
CA ILE A 582 2.16 25.53 25.73
C ILE A 582 3.46 25.69 26.50
N VAL A 583 3.56 26.78 27.27
CA VAL A 583 4.68 27.03 28.18
C VAL A 583 4.20 26.82 29.61
N PHE A 584 4.91 25.98 30.35
CA PHE A 584 4.72 25.78 31.77
C PHE A 584 5.96 26.23 32.55
N ILE A 585 5.74 26.84 33.71
CA ILE A 585 6.81 27.19 34.65
C ILE A 585 6.38 26.73 36.04
N ASN A 586 7.22 25.91 36.68
CA ASN A 586 6.97 25.34 38.00
C ASN A 586 5.62 24.62 38.09
N GLY A 587 5.32 23.79 37.08
CA GLY A 587 4.10 22.99 37.00
C GLY A 587 2.81 23.75 36.61
N GLU A 588 2.87 25.08 36.42
CA GLU A 588 1.71 25.89 36.05
C GLU A 588 1.73 26.28 34.57
N VAL A 589 0.58 26.26 33.90
CA VAL A 589 0.43 26.86 32.56
C VAL A 589 0.65 28.35 32.69
N VAL A 590 1.65 28.86 31.97
CA VAL A 590 1.91 30.30 31.90
C VAL A 590 1.20 30.91 30.71
N ASN A 591 1.30 30.27 29.55
CA ASN A 591 0.69 30.76 28.32
C ASN A 591 0.53 29.64 27.28
N ILE A 592 -0.40 29.83 26.35
CA ILE A 592 -0.73 28.91 25.27
C ILE A 592 -0.78 29.72 23.97
N MET A 593 -0.24 29.16 22.89
CA MET A 593 -0.38 29.72 21.56
C MET A 593 -0.95 28.66 20.61
N GLU A 594 -1.98 29.04 19.88
CA GLU A 594 -2.60 28.23 18.82
C GLU A 594 -2.11 28.68 17.44
N ASN A 595 -2.30 27.83 16.43
CA ASN A 595 -1.85 28.04 15.06
C ASN A 595 -0.33 28.24 14.96
N VAL A 596 0.45 27.53 15.79
CA VAL A 596 1.91 27.56 15.67
C VAL A 596 2.36 26.72 14.47
N PRO A 597 3.40 27.16 13.74
CA PRO A 597 3.81 26.50 12.50
C PRO A 597 4.43 25.14 12.82
N THR A 598 4.11 24.11 12.04
CA THR A 598 4.67 22.76 12.22
C THR A 598 6.10 22.64 11.68
N ASN A 599 7.09 22.95 12.51
CA ASN A 599 8.51 22.84 12.18
C ASN A 599 8.98 21.39 12.36
N ARG A 600 9.39 20.73 11.27
CA ARG A 600 9.78 19.31 11.25
C ARG A 600 11.25 19.11 10.88
N TYR A 601 11.78 17.93 11.21
CA TYR A 601 13.17 17.51 10.97
C TYR A 601 14.18 18.33 11.75
N VAL A 602 14.46 17.89 12.98
CA VAL A 602 15.49 18.49 13.82
C VAL A 602 16.86 18.27 13.16
N LYS A 603 17.56 19.37 12.92
CA LYS A 603 18.93 19.38 12.39
C LYS A 603 19.97 19.28 13.50
N TRP A 604 19.71 19.95 14.62
CA TRP A 604 20.58 20.03 15.79
C TRP A 604 19.82 20.68 16.95
N ILE A 605 20.13 20.19 18.15
CA ILE A 605 19.62 20.65 19.42
C ILE A 605 20.83 21.20 20.18
N ILE A 606 20.73 22.45 20.63
CA ILE A 606 21.81 23.15 21.31
C ILE A 606 21.30 23.60 22.68
N LEU A 607 22.09 23.36 23.71
CA LEU A 607 21.92 23.97 25.02
C LEU A 607 22.93 25.10 25.21
N GLY A 608 22.47 26.15 25.88
CA GLY A 608 23.29 27.25 26.34
C GLY A 608 23.67 28.29 25.28
N GLY A 609 23.10 28.26 24.08
CA GLY A 609 23.28 29.30 23.07
C GLY A 609 22.60 28.97 21.75
N ASP A 610 22.66 29.92 20.81
CA ASP A 610 22.19 29.72 19.44
C ASP A 610 23.11 30.43 18.41
N VAL A 611 22.70 30.43 17.14
CA VAL A 611 23.47 31.00 16.02
C VAL A 611 23.31 32.51 15.85
N PHE A 612 22.40 33.13 16.58
CA PHE A 612 22.03 34.54 16.47
C PHE A 612 22.47 35.36 17.68
N GLN A 613 22.53 34.74 18.85
CA GLN A 613 22.59 35.42 20.13
C GLN A 613 23.73 34.94 21.02
N PRO A 614 24.16 35.74 22.00
CA PRO A 614 25.13 35.32 23.00
C PRO A 614 24.66 34.08 23.78
N SER A 615 25.64 33.29 24.21
CA SER A 615 25.41 32.08 24.99
C SER A 615 24.94 32.41 26.41
N PHE A 616 24.06 31.55 26.93
CA PHE A 616 23.48 31.62 28.26
C PHE A 616 24.54 31.55 29.36
N VAL A 617 24.33 32.32 30.43
CA VAL A 617 25.17 32.32 31.63
C VAL A 617 24.32 31.83 32.80
N GLY A 618 24.62 30.63 33.29
CA GLY A 618 23.90 30.03 34.39
C GLY A 618 23.96 28.51 34.36
N HIS A 619 23.04 27.88 35.09
CA HIS A 619 23.00 26.43 35.25
C HIS A 619 21.80 25.84 34.53
N LEU A 620 22.04 24.72 33.83
CA LEU A 620 20.99 23.82 33.39
C LEU A 620 21.12 22.51 34.15
N CYS A 621 19.98 21.96 34.58
CA CYS A 621 19.92 20.66 35.23
C CYS A 621 18.81 19.83 34.59
N GLU A 622 19.08 18.54 34.38
CA GLU A 622 18.12 17.55 33.91
C GLU A 622 17.26 17.97 32.70
N LEU A 623 17.77 17.71 31.49
CA LEU A 623 17.01 17.84 30.25
C LEU A 623 16.24 16.54 29.98
N VAL A 624 14.93 16.61 29.94
CA VAL A 624 14.06 15.51 29.53
C VAL A 624 13.33 15.89 28.24
N ILE A 625 13.50 15.07 27.21
CA ILE A 625 12.83 15.23 25.92
C ILE A 625 11.83 14.10 25.79
N TYR A 626 10.54 14.38 25.96
CA TYR A 626 9.45 13.46 25.67
C TYR A 626 9.08 13.57 24.20
N ASN A 627 9.06 12.44 23.50
CA ASN A 627 8.62 12.35 22.11
C ASN A 627 7.09 12.29 22.00
N GLU A 628 6.39 13.03 22.84
CA GLU A 628 4.93 13.15 22.84
C GLU A 628 4.52 14.46 23.51
N PRO A 629 3.35 15.02 23.15
CA PRO A 629 2.81 16.17 23.86
C PRO A 629 2.26 15.73 25.22
N LYS A 630 2.63 16.44 26.29
CA LYS A 630 2.10 16.25 27.65
C LYS A 630 1.03 17.28 27.95
N ASP A 631 -0.06 16.84 28.54
CA ASP A 631 -1.12 17.73 28.98
C ASP A 631 -0.77 18.41 30.33
N TYR A 632 -1.63 19.33 30.77
CA TYR A 632 -1.43 20.04 32.03
C TYR A 632 -1.27 19.12 33.23
N ASN A 633 -2.14 18.11 33.36
CA ASN A 633 -2.11 17.21 34.50
C ASN A 633 -0.78 16.43 34.54
N SER A 634 -0.32 15.92 33.40
CA SER A 634 0.95 15.20 33.30
C SER A 634 2.15 16.08 33.68
N VAL A 635 2.17 17.35 33.24
CA VAL A 635 3.25 18.29 33.58
C VAL A 635 3.19 18.69 35.05
N LYS A 636 1.98 18.86 35.61
CA LYS A 636 1.79 19.16 37.04
C LYS A 636 2.28 18.00 37.92
N GLU A 637 1.89 16.78 37.59
CA GLU A 637 2.35 15.56 38.27
C GLU A 637 3.87 15.43 38.21
N LEU A 638 4.49 15.71 37.05
CA LEU A 638 5.94 15.72 36.90
C LEU A 638 6.59 16.74 37.85
N TYR A 639 6.10 17.97 37.89
CA TYR A 639 6.62 19.00 38.78
C TYR A 639 6.46 18.61 40.26
N ASP A 640 5.27 18.16 40.66
CA ASP A 640 4.99 17.75 42.03
C ASP A 640 5.88 16.58 42.46
N SER A 641 6.21 15.66 41.55
CA SER A 641 7.14 14.56 41.82
C SER A 641 8.56 15.03 42.16
N TYR A 642 9.01 16.15 41.57
CA TYR A 642 10.29 16.76 41.91
C TYR A 642 10.26 17.43 43.27
N VAL A 643 9.21 18.21 43.56
CA VAL A 643 9.09 18.97 44.81
C VAL A 643 8.89 18.06 46.02
N GLN A 644 8.23 16.91 45.84
CA GLN A 644 8.04 15.91 46.89
C GLN A 644 9.26 15.01 47.13
N ASN A 645 10.30 15.12 46.30
CA ASN A 645 11.52 14.34 46.48
C ASN A 645 12.31 14.87 47.69
N ASP A 646 12.62 14.00 48.66
CA ASP A 646 13.38 14.36 49.87
C ASP A 646 14.74 15.03 49.60
N LYS A 647 15.29 14.84 48.39
CA LYS A 647 16.56 15.40 47.95
C LYS A 647 16.41 16.73 47.24
N PHE A 648 15.20 17.20 46.99
CA PHE A 648 14.95 18.50 46.37
C PHE A 648 15.41 19.61 47.30
N ILE A 649 16.41 20.39 46.87
CA ILE A 649 16.99 21.45 47.72
C ILE A 649 16.20 22.77 47.69
N GLY A 650 15.09 22.80 46.93
CA GLY A 650 14.21 23.95 46.88
C GLY A 650 14.77 25.14 46.12
N PHE A 651 14.05 26.25 46.21
CA PHE A 651 14.47 27.54 45.70
C PHE A 651 15.29 28.21 46.81
N GLU A 652 16.58 28.47 46.59
CA GLU A 652 17.40 29.21 47.57
C GLU A 652 16.73 30.56 47.85
N ASP A 653 16.30 30.77 49.10
CA ASP A 653 15.89 32.08 49.59
C ASP A 653 17.15 32.95 49.71
N PRO A 654 17.27 34.07 48.97
CA PRO A 654 18.46 34.94 49.04
C PRO A 654 18.68 35.60 50.41
N LYS A 655 17.85 35.31 51.42
CA LYS A 655 17.89 35.96 52.74
C LYS A 655 18.55 35.15 53.88
N ASN A 656 19.15 33.99 53.61
CA ASN A 656 19.89 33.22 54.63
C ASN A 656 21.35 32.91 54.24
N SER A 657 22.08 33.93 53.78
CA SER A 657 23.55 33.96 53.85
C SER A 657 24.06 35.31 54.32
#